data_AF-W4S7B8-F1
#
_entry.id   AF-W4S7B8-F1
#
_cell.length_a   1.000
_cell.length_b   1.000
_cell.length_c   1.000
_cell.angle_alpha   90.00
_cell.angle_beta   90.00
_cell.angle_gamma   90.00
#
_symmetry.space_group_name_H-M   'P 1'
#
loop_
_entity.id
_entity.type
_entity.pdbx_description
1 polymer ?
#
loop_
_entity_poly.entity_id
_entity_poly.type
_entity_poly.pdbx_seq_one_letter_code
_entity_poly.pdbx_strand_id
1 'polypeptide(L)'
;MLLHPRELWLRLVVALGCAAPLSVSAAIGFSSSFEPGQPLPVSAAAGDVQIAIGTGPAAPYAAKPNAGYSGAHALRYQSHAAGGRRTLFTADVPIGADTTLSWLILPESVGGEHVASTYVSLDLLLDDGTRVSASAARDQHGVALAAQAQGESKTLYPQQWARKAVRLGDVPGLRGRRVRAIELDVAPPAGATSAGWIDDIALAEVPLTPATRPSDWVLTTRGTQSNGTFSRGNDFPATAVPHGFNFWTPVTDAGTLTWLYRWNEHNDADNRPRLQALSLSHQPSPWMGDRQTFQVMPSLAAGVPPADRKQRALAFSHANETARPYRYALQLDNGIQAEIAPTDHAALFRFRFPAQGDANLVFDNVDARGRLRLDAATQTLSGYTDVRSGLSTGATRMYVHASFDTPWKTSGLSDTGRPTGWIKFDPGSTRQVQMRIATSLISLDQARHNLALEIAPQATFEQVAARAQDAWDALLGRLEVPDASADQKTTLYSNLYRLHLYPNSGHENVGSASAPDWRYASQNSWSDDNIDGSAVRSFAPIRDGRVYVNNGLWDTFRTAWPAYALFAPDDAGALVQGFLEQSRAGGWVARWSSPGYADLMVGTSSDVAFADAWLKGVQGFDPVEAYVAARKNATVVAPDRHVGRKGMARSTFRGYADTDTHEACRGRWRARSTTSVSPTWPMRWPRRRKQPRRASVTRPRLCISVIARRAIRPCSIRRSGSSRAAPRTATGAWMRHGTIRASGATITPNPAAGRLRSPRRTMGKAWPRCMEDAQAWQRSWIRSSPPPRPPRPGSPALTAPPSTR
;
A
#
# COMPACT_ATOMS: atom_id res chain seq x y z
N MET A 1 38.85 -59.47 -16.87
CA MET A 1 39.34 -59.53 -15.48
C MET A 1 38.22 -59.02 -14.59
N LEU A 2 37.55 -59.93 -13.90
CA LEU A 2 36.45 -59.66 -12.98
C LEU A 2 36.95 -58.87 -11.77
N LEU A 3 36.20 -57.87 -11.31
CA LEU A 3 36.13 -57.46 -9.90
C LEU A 3 34.71 -56.96 -9.58
N HIS A 4 34.29 -57.25 -8.35
CA HIS A 4 32.92 -57.50 -7.87
C HIS A 4 32.06 -56.25 -7.55
N PRO A 5 30.72 -56.34 -7.67
CA PRO A 5 29.78 -55.28 -7.31
C PRO A 5 29.38 -55.38 -5.83
N ARG A 6 30.25 -54.98 -4.91
CA ARG A 6 29.88 -54.81 -3.49
C ARG A 6 30.45 -53.56 -2.80
N GLU A 7 31.33 -52.80 -3.46
CA GLU A 7 31.91 -51.58 -2.86
C GLU A 7 31.34 -50.25 -3.36
N LEU A 8 30.55 -50.24 -4.44
CA LEU A 8 29.84 -49.03 -4.88
C LEU A 8 28.57 -48.72 -4.08
N TRP A 9 28.13 -49.64 -3.22
CA TRP A 9 26.89 -49.50 -2.44
C TRP A 9 27.07 -48.84 -1.07
N LEU A 10 28.30 -48.58 -0.60
CA LEU A 10 28.54 -47.94 0.71
C LEU A 10 28.86 -46.44 0.67
N ARG A 11 28.93 -45.81 -0.52
CA ARG A 11 29.11 -44.35 -0.65
C ARG A 11 27.93 -43.61 -1.31
N LEU A 12 26.83 -44.32 -1.58
CA LEU A 12 25.63 -43.79 -2.23
C LEU A 12 24.35 -43.90 -1.38
N VAL A 13 24.49 -44.19 -0.07
CA VAL A 13 23.36 -44.36 0.87
C VAL A 13 23.24 -43.22 1.91
N VAL A 14 23.99 -42.12 1.78
CA VAL A 14 23.88 -40.96 2.72
C VAL A 14 23.11 -39.76 2.13
N ALA A 15 22.58 -39.84 0.90
CA ALA A 15 21.95 -38.68 0.25
C ALA A 15 20.48 -38.84 -0.18
N LEU A 16 19.77 -39.88 0.31
CA LEU A 16 18.33 -40.05 0.06
C LEU A 16 17.67 -40.72 1.27
N GLY A 17 16.96 -39.92 2.07
CA GLY A 17 16.19 -40.43 3.20
C GLY A 17 15.41 -39.32 3.91
N CYS A 18 14.10 -39.30 3.68
CA CYS A 18 13.08 -38.69 4.54
C CYS A 18 13.08 -37.15 4.62
N ALA A 19 12.40 -36.51 3.67
CA ALA A 19 11.60 -35.32 3.97
C ALA A 19 10.40 -35.77 4.83
N ALA A 20 10.66 -36.05 6.11
CA ALA A 20 9.62 -36.05 7.12
C ALA A 20 9.05 -34.61 7.20
N PRO A 21 7.77 -34.42 7.58
CA PRO A 21 7.34 -33.10 8.02
C PRO A 21 8.35 -32.65 9.08
N LEU A 22 8.85 -31.43 8.97
CA LEU A 22 9.56 -30.79 10.07
C LEU A 22 8.57 -30.74 11.23
N SER A 23 8.54 -31.82 12.03
CA SER A 23 8.05 -31.81 13.38
C SER A 23 8.74 -30.64 14.03
N VAL A 24 7.95 -29.65 14.44
CA VAL A 24 8.41 -28.53 15.26
C VAL A 24 9.19 -29.16 16.40
N SER A 25 10.52 -29.08 16.32
CA SER A 25 11.42 -29.47 17.39
C SER A 25 10.92 -28.76 18.64
N ALA A 26 10.68 -29.53 19.70
CA ALA A 26 10.14 -29.09 20.97
C ALA A 26 10.74 -27.73 21.38
N ALA A 27 9.93 -26.67 21.33
CA ALA A 27 10.41 -25.34 21.66
C ALA A 27 10.50 -25.24 23.19
N ILE A 28 11.72 -25.00 23.67
CA ILE A 28 12.00 -24.47 25.01
C ILE A 28 11.30 -23.09 25.05
N GLY A 29 10.07 -23.02 25.57
CA GLY A 29 9.27 -21.80 25.54
C GLY A 29 7.87 -21.95 26.14
N PHE A 30 7.11 -20.86 26.15
CA PHE A 30 5.72 -20.80 26.61
C PHE A 30 4.85 -20.17 25.51
N SER A 31 3.65 -20.71 25.26
CA SER A 31 2.67 -20.10 24.37
C SER A 31 1.24 -20.42 24.79
N SER A 32 0.34 -19.42 24.71
CA SER A 32 -1.10 -19.59 24.89
C SER A 32 -1.88 -18.59 24.05
N SER A 33 -2.79 -19.11 23.23
CA SER A 33 -3.88 -18.40 22.54
C SER A 33 -5.24 -18.77 23.14
N PHE A 34 -5.24 -19.36 24.34
CA PHE A 34 -6.43 -19.71 25.11
C PHE A 34 -7.36 -20.73 24.45
N GLU A 35 -6.83 -21.52 23.51
CA GLU A 35 -7.56 -22.61 22.87
C GLU A 35 -7.58 -23.88 23.74
N PRO A 36 -8.54 -24.80 23.53
CA PRO A 36 -8.59 -26.06 24.26
C PRO A 36 -7.26 -26.83 24.21
N GLY A 37 -6.77 -27.26 25.38
CA GLY A 37 -5.51 -28.00 25.52
C GLY A 37 -4.26 -27.13 25.67
N GLN A 38 -4.38 -25.80 25.63
CA GLN A 38 -3.28 -24.87 25.89
C GLN A 38 -3.19 -24.48 27.39
N PRO A 39 -2.06 -23.91 27.85
CA PRO A 39 -1.94 -23.41 29.21
C PRO A 39 -3.07 -22.45 29.59
N LEU A 40 -3.67 -22.66 30.75
CA LEU A 40 -4.74 -21.81 31.28
C LEU A 40 -4.20 -20.80 32.31
N PRO A 41 -4.80 -19.60 32.42
CA PRO A 41 -4.42 -18.66 33.46
C PRO A 41 -4.63 -19.26 34.85
N VAL A 42 -3.76 -18.88 35.80
CA VAL A 42 -3.86 -19.32 37.20
C VAL A 42 -5.19 -18.85 37.80
N SER A 43 -5.89 -19.79 38.46
CA SER A 43 -7.08 -19.48 39.24
C SER A 43 -6.65 -18.80 40.53
N ALA A 44 -7.04 -17.54 40.70
CA ALA A 44 -6.79 -16.74 41.89
C ALA A 44 -8.07 -15.99 42.29
N ALA A 45 -8.21 -15.71 43.59
CA ALA A 45 -9.32 -14.97 44.16
C ALA A 45 -9.59 -13.64 43.41
N ALA A 46 -10.81 -13.12 43.54
CA ALA A 46 -11.20 -11.85 42.94
C ALA A 46 -10.25 -10.74 43.42
N GLY A 47 -9.43 -10.21 42.50
CA GLY A 47 -8.65 -8.99 42.68
C GLY A 47 -9.20 -7.87 41.81
N ASP A 48 -8.58 -6.68 41.86
CA ASP A 48 -9.04 -5.49 41.13
C ASP A 48 -9.02 -5.63 39.60
N VAL A 49 -8.29 -6.64 39.10
CA VAL A 49 -8.31 -7.07 37.70
C VAL A 49 -8.96 -8.46 37.60
N GLN A 50 -10.13 -8.51 36.98
CA GLN A 50 -10.84 -9.73 36.64
C GLN A 50 -10.42 -10.23 35.28
N ILE A 51 -10.33 -11.55 35.11
CA ILE A 51 -10.01 -12.19 33.84
C ILE A 51 -10.99 -13.33 33.54
N ALA A 52 -11.28 -13.55 32.28
CA ALA A 52 -12.09 -14.67 31.82
C ALA A 52 -11.71 -15.06 30.39
N ILE A 53 -11.63 -16.35 30.09
CA ILE A 53 -11.53 -16.81 28.70
C ILE A 53 -12.91 -16.68 28.07
N GLY A 54 -12.97 -16.08 26.89
CA GLY A 54 -14.20 -15.93 26.13
C GLY A 54 -13.93 -15.99 24.64
N THR A 55 -14.97 -15.76 23.84
CA THR A 55 -14.91 -15.83 22.38
C THR A 55 -14.34 -14.56 21.75
N GLY A 56 -13.63 -13.69 22.49
CA GLY A 56 -13.08 -12.45 21.94
C GLY A 56 -14.06 -11.27 21.86
N PRO A 57 -13.62 -10.13 21.31
CA PRO A 57 -14.35 -8.86 21.30
C PRO A 57 -15.59 -8.91 20.40
N ALA A 58 -16.70 -8.35 20.89
CA ALA A 58 -17.96 -8.33 20.14
C ALA A 58 -17.97 -7.30 18.98
N ALA A 59 -17.19 -6.22 19.08
CA ALA A 59 -17.20 -5.12 18.12
C ALA A 59 -15.79 -4.56 17.79
N PRO A 60 -14.81 -5.40 17.38
CA PRO A 60 -13.55 -4.90 16.86
C PRO A 60 -13.79 -4.12 15.55
N TYR A 61 -13.06 -3.02 15.30
CA TYR A 61 -13.36 -2.22 14.10
C TYR A 61 -12.93 -2.86 12.78
N ALA A 62 -11.91 -3.71 12.75
CA ALA A 62 -11.33 -4.27 11.51
C ALA A 62 -10.80 -5.70 11.69
N ALA A 63 -11.50 -6.51 12.50
CA ALA A 63 -11.21 -7.93 12.74
C ALA A 63 -12.53 -8.69 12.91
N LYS A 64 -12.48 -10.03 12.90
CA LYS A 64 -13.67 -10.84 13.08
C LYS A 64 -14.27 -10.61 14.49
N PRO A 65 -15.57 -10.28 14.60
CA PRO A 65 -16.25 -10.19 15.89
C PRO A 65 -16.46 -11.58 16.50
N ASN A 66 -16.43 -11.65 17.84
CA ASN A 66 -16.59 -12.89 18.60
C ASN A 66 -15.63 -14.00 18.13
N ALA A 67 -14.37 -13.62 17.88
CA ALA A 67 -13.24 -14.54 17.80
C ALA A 67 -12.01 -13.95 18.48
N GLY A 68 -11.05 -14.80 18.85
CA GLY A 68 -9.67 -14.39 19.14
C GLY A 68 -9.00 -13.73 17.91
N TYR A 69 -7.77 -13.28 18.08
CA TYR A 69 -6.99 -12.76 16.96
C TYR A 69 -6.61 -13.86 15.95
N SER A 70 -6.10 -14.98 16.46
CA SER A 70 -5.65 -16.13 15.66
C SER A 70 -6.60 -17.33 15.73
N GLY A 71 -7.29 -17.50 16.87
CA GLY A 71 -8.19 -18.63 17.17
C GLY A 71 -9.63 -18.22 17.46
N ALA A 72 -10.38 -19.11 18.11
CA ALA A 72 -11.77 -18.87 18.52
C ALA A 72 -11.87 -18.18 19.88
N HIS A 73 -10.84 -18.28 20.72
CA HIS A 73 -10.83 -17.79 22.10
C HIS A 73 -9.81 -16.67 22.31
N ALA A 74 -10.04 -15.88 23.35
CA ALA A 74 -9.10 -14.90 23.87
C ALA A 74 -9.35 -14.65 25.35
N LEU A 75 -8.35 -14.10 26.05
CA LEU A 75 -8.48 -13.71 27.45
C LEU A 75 -9.04 -12.31 27.58
N ARG A 76 -10.22 -12.18 28.16
CA ARG A 76 -10.77 -10.90 28.58
C ARG A 76 -10.14 -10.44 29.88
N TYR A 77 -9.84 -9.15 29.99
CA TYR A 77 -9.56 -8.48 31.26
C TYR A 77 -10.58 -7.36 31.52
N GLN A 78 -10.88 -7.11 32.80
CA GLN A 78 -11.73 -6.02 33.26
C GLN A 78 -11.23 -5.47 34.60
N SER A 79 -11.31 -4.15 34.79
CA SER A 79 -11.01 -3.51 36.08
C SER A 79 -11.94 -2.31 36.32
N HIS A 80 -12.48 -2.25 37.54
CA HIS A 80 -13.46 -1.26 38.01
C HIS A 80 -12.85 -0.26 39.03
N ALA A 81 -11.56 0.09 38.94
CA ALA A 81 -10.90 1.10 39.78
C ALA A 81 -9.50 1.46 39.23
N ALA A 82 -8.52 1.78 40.10
CA ALA A 82 -7.15 2.20 39.79
C ALA A 82 -6.29 1.18 39.00
N GLY A 83 -6.89 0.09 38.50
CA GLY A 83 -6.18 -1.02 37.91
C GLY A 83 -5.51 -1.89 38.96
N GLY A 84 -4.53 -2.67 38.52
CA GLY A 84 -3.78 -3.57 39.37
C GLY A 84 -2.91 -4.52 38.55
N ARG A 85 -2.17 -5.35 39.26
CA ARG A 85 -1.35 -6.40 38.66
C ARG A 85 -1.93 -7.77 38.98
N ARG A 86 -1.94 -8.66 37.99
CA ARG A 86 -2.43 -10.03 38.13
C ARG A 86 -1.48 -11.01 37.46
N THR A 87 -1.00 -12.00 38.19
CA THR A 87 -0.30 -13.14 37.58
C THR A 87 -1.26 -13.92 36.69
N LEU A 88 -0.89 -14.08 35.42
CA LEU A 88 -1.62 -14.92 34.47
C LEU A 88 -1.08 -16.33 34.46
N PHE A 89 0.24 -16.50 34.41
CA PHE A 89 0.86 -17.83 34.32
C PHE A 89 2.07 -17.92 35.24
N THR A 90 2.26 -19.08 35.87
CA THR A 90 3.58 -19.50 36.33
C THR A 90 4.35 -20.04 35.13
N ALA A 91 5.62 -19.69 35.04
CA ALA A 91 6.49 -20.08 33.94
C ALA A 91 7.86 -20.48 34.50
N ASP A 92 8.62 -21.23 33.71
CA ASP A 92 10.03 -21.48 34.00
C ASP A 92 10.84 -21.49 32.69
N VAL A 93 10.91 -20.31 32.07
CA VAL A 93 11.51 -20.13 30.74
C VAL A 93 12.84 -19.38 30.88
N PRO A 94 13.98 -19.94 30.46
CA PRO A 94 15.24 -19.21 30.42
C PRO A 94 15.21 -18.11 29.34
N ILE A 95 15.87 -16.99 29.62
CA ILE A 95 16.10 -15.92 28.63
C ILE A 95 17.43 -16.19 27.91
N GLY A 96 17.33 -16.76 26.72
CA GLY A 96 18.40 -16.93 25.74
C GLY A 96 18.70 -15.67 24.93
N ALA A 97 19.45 -15.85 23.83
CA ALA A 97 19.91 -14.75 22.99
C ALA A 97 18.79 -14.15 22.13
N ASP A 98 17.82 -14.97 21.72
CA ASP A 98 16.72 -14.60 20.82
C ASP A 98 15.35 -14.67 21.50
N THR A 99 15.31 -14.87 22.83
CA THR A 99 14.04 -14.89 23.57
C THR A 99 13.28 -13.60 23.35
N THR A 100 12.07 -13.75 22.84
CA THR A 100 11.14 -12.66 22.59
C THR A 100 9.84 -12.93 23.33
N LEU A 101 9.39 -11.95 24.11
CA LEU A 101 8.01 -11.89 24.58
C LEU A 101 7.16 -11.24 23.48
N SER A 102 6.04 -11.85 23.11
CA SER A 102 5.02 -11.18 22.28
C SER A 102 3.60 -11.52 22.70
N TRP A 103 2.67 -10.62 22.42
CA TRP A 103 1.24 -10.81 22.65
C TRP A 103 0.41 -9.91 21.74
N LEU A 104 -0.86 -10.28 21.54
CA LEU A 104 -1.88 -9.46 20.91
C LEU A 104 -2.77 -8.85 21.99
N ILE A 105 -3.16 -7.59 21.82
CA ILE A 105 -4.02 -6.88 22.75
C ILE A 105 -5.03 -5.99 22.04
N LEU A 106 -6.28 -6.01 22.50
CA LEU A 106 -7.34 -5.12 22.06
C LEU A 106 -7.97 -4.44 23.28
N PRO A 107 -7.66 -3.15 23.51
CA PRO A 107 -8.38 -2.34 24.48
C PRO A 107 -9.83 -2.08 24.01
N GLU A 108 -10.82 -2.25 24.87
CA GLU A 108 -12.21 -1.88 24.57
C GLU A 108 -12.49 -0.41 24.95
N SER A 109 -13.35 0.27 24.19
CA SER A 109 -13.96 1.51 24.69
C SER A 109 -15.06 1.16 25.70
N VAL A 110 -14.96 1.69 26.91
CA VAL A 110 -15.90 1.41 28.01
C VAL A 110 -16.58 2.71 28.46
N GLY A 111 -17.92 2.72 28.46
CA GLY A 111 -18.68 3.92 28.81
C GLY A 111 -18.36 5.11 27.90
N GLY A 112 -18.14 6.29 28.49
CA GLY A 112 -17.73 7.51 27.77
C GLY A 112 -16.22 7.69 27.62
N GLU A 113 -15.40 6.83 28.23
CA GLU A 113 -13.95 6.95 28.27
C GLU A 113 -13.29 6.06 27.22
N HIS A 114 -12.98 6.64 26.06
CA HIS A 114 -12.55 5.85 24.92
C HIS A 114 -11.16 5.22 25.08
N VAL A 115 -10.23 5.87 25.79
CA VAL A 115 -8.81 5.50 25.83
C VAL A 115 -8.34 4.92 27.18
N ALA A 116 -9.20 4.86 28.20
CA ALA A 116 -8.79 4.38 29.52
C ALA A 116 -8.21 2.96 29.47
N SER A 117 -8.80 2.10 28.65
CA SER A 117 -8.36 0.71 28.48
C SER A 117 -7.01 0.55 27.80
N THR A 118 -6.42 1.60 27.20
CA THR A 118 -5.10 1.51 26.55
C THR A 118 -3.94 1.49 27.55
N TYR A 119 -4.22 1.70 28.84
CA TYR A 119 -3.24 1.64 29.91
C TYR A 119 -3.11 0.20 30.41
N VAL A 120 -2.46 -0.62 29.60
CA VAL A 120 -2.36 -2.06 29.82
C VAL A 120 -1.05 -2.60 29.20
N SER A 121 -0.41 -3.55 29.87
CA SER A 121 0.79 -4.24 29.39
C SER A 121 0.88 -5.65 29.96
N LEU A 122 1.69 -6.50 29.32
CA LEU A 122 2.24 -7.68 29.98
C LEU A 122 3.64 -7.36 30.52
N ASP A 123 3.97 -7.95 31.66
CA ASP A 123 5.27 -7.88 32.32
C ASP A 123 5.69 -9.29 32.76
N LEU A 124 6.96 -9.46 33.09
CA LEU A 124 7.56 -10.74 33.47
C LEU A 124 8.24 -10.63 34.82
N LEU A 125 7.92 -11.55 35.73
CA LEU A 125 8.63 -11.72 37.00
C LEU A 125 9.83 -12.64 36.77
N LEU A 126 11.00 -12.20 37.21
CA LEU A 126 12.27 -12.92 37.08
C LEU A 126 12.60 -13.74 38.33
N ASP A 127 13.60 -14.62 38.21
CA ASP A 127 14.11 -15.47 39.29
C ASP A 127 14.73 -14.74 40.49
N ASP A 128 15.09 -13.47 40.34
CA ASP A 128 15.56 -12.59 41.41
C ASP A 128 14.44 -11.77 42.08
N GLY A 129 13.18 -12.00 41.69
CA GLY A 129 12.02 -11.27 42.18
C GLY A 129 11.83 -9.89 41.55
N THR A 130 12.72 -9.46 40.65
CA THR A 130 12.55 -8.23 39.88
C THR A 130 11.65 -8.45 38.66
N ARG A 131 11.26 -7.36 38.01
CA ARG A 131 10.41 -7.38 36.83
C ARG A 131 11.11 -6.77 35.63
N VAL A 132 10.78 -7.28 34.45
CA VAL A 132 11.35 -6.77 33.19
C VAL A 132 10.99 -5.30 32.96
N SER A 133 9.81 -4.84 33.39
CA SER A 133 9.43 -3.42 33.34
C SER A 133 10.38 -2.46 34.10
N ALA A 134 11.13 -2.94 35.09
CA ALA A 134 12.12 -2.16 35.82
C ALA A 134 13.47 -2.03 35.08
N SER A 135 13.63 -2.72 33.96
CA SER A 135 14.85 -2.71 33.14
C SER A 135 14.79 -1.70 31.98
N ALA A 136 15.82 -1.71 31.13
CA ALA A 136 15.84 -0.95 29.88
C ALA A 136 14.98 -1.58 28.76
N ALA A 137 14.24 -2.67 29.03
CA ALA A 137 13.39 -3.33 28.04
C ALA A 137 12.38 -2.37 27.40
N ARG A 138 12.27 -2.43 26.07
CA ARG A 138 11.33 -1.65 25.28
C ARG A 138 10.64 -2.55 24.25
N ASP A 139 9.39 -2.25 23.96
CA ASP A 139 8.66 -2.87 22.86
C ASP A 139 9.20 -2.43 21.49
N GLN A 140 8.66 -3.02 20.42
CA GLN A 140 9.08 -2.71 19.05
C GLN A 140 8.89 -1.24 18.62
N HIS A 141 8.14 -0.46 19.40
CA HIS A 141 7.91 0.97 19.17
C HIS A 141 8.77 1.85 20.09
N GLY A 142 9.66 1.26 20.90
CA GLY A 142 10.52 1.98 21.84
C GLY A 142 9.82 2.34 23.15
N VAL A 143 8.72 1.68 23.51
CA VAL A 143 7.91 1.99 24.71
C VAL A 143 8.21 1.00 25.83
N ALA A 144 8.29 1.46 27.08
CA ALA A 144 8.51 0.60 28.24
C ALA A 144 7.33 -0.37 28.51
N LEU A 145 7.63 -1.52 29.13
CA LEU A 145 6.66 -2.58 29.46
C LEU A 145 5.85 -2.28 30.73
N ALA A 146 5.34 -1.06 30.86
CA ALA A 146 4.47 -0.66 31.97
C ALA A 146 3.15 -0.15 31.39
N ALA A 147 2.02 -0.47 32.04
CA ALA A 147 0.70 -0.04 31.60
C ALA A 147 0.61 1.48 31.39
N GLN A 148 1.21 2.25 32.30
CA GLN A 148 1.29 3.71 32.20
C GLN A 148 2.02 4.17 30.93
N ALA A 149 3.20 3.60 30.64
CA ALA A 149 3.98 3.97 29.46
C ALA A 149 3.26 3.59 28.17
N GLN A 150 2.60 2.44 28.15
CA GLN A 150 1.79 2.00 27.01
C GLN A 150 0.63 2.96 26.73
N GLY A 151 -0.11 3.38 27.77
CA GLY A 151 -1.18 4.37 27.64
C GLY A 151 -0.69 5.74 27.16
N GLU A 152 0.40 6.25 27.73
CA GLU A 152 0.98 7.55 27.36
C GLU A 152 1.56 7.58 25.94
N SER A 153 2.08 6.43 25.46
CA SER A 153 2.66 6.30 24.12
C SER A 153 1.65 6.46 22.99
N LYS A 154 0.36 6.19 23.26
CA LYS A 154 -0.72 6.15 22.26
C LYS A 154 -0.47 5.18 21.10
N THR A 155 0.35 4.17 21.33
CA THR A 155 0.61 3.09 20.36
C THR A 155 -0.51 2.04 20.34
N LEU A 156 -1.32 1.99 21.40
CA LEU A 156 -2.54 1.20 21.47
C LEU A 156 -3.75 2.07 21.11
N TYR A 157 -4.68 1.50 20.33
CA TYR A 157 -5.91 2.16 19.94
C TYR A 157 -7.12 1.30 20.35
N PRO A 158 -8.22 1.90 20.83
CA PRO A 158 -9.40 1.14 21.23
C PRO A 158 -10.04 0.37 20.06
N GLN A 159 -10.66 -0.77 20.36
CA GLN A 159 -11.35 -1.66 19.41
C GLN A 159 -10.47 -2.17 18.28
N GLN A 160 -9.17 -2.27 18.54
CA GLN A 160 -8.15 -2.59 17.55
C GLN A 160 -7.11 -3.54 18.14
N TRP A 161 -6.96 -4.72 17.53
CA TRP A 161 -5.94 -5.68 17.90
C TRP A 161 -4.56 -5.13 17.53
N ALA A 162 -3.65 -5.03 18.50
CA ALA A 162 -2.29 -4.57 18.33
C ALA A 162 -1.33 -5.64 18.85
N ARG A 163 -0.30 -5.95 18.07
CA ARG A 163 0.79 -6.81 18.53
C ARG A 163 1.76 -5.99 19.34
N LYS A 164 2.27 -6.56 20.43
CA LYS A 164 3.41 -6.06 21.22
C LYS A 164 4.47 -7.14 21.26
N ALA A 165 5.73 -6.73 21.16
CA ALA A 165 6.87 -7.64 21.18
C ALA A 165 8.10 -6.97 21.80
N VAL A 166 8.85 -7.74 22.58
CA VAL A 166 10.03 -7.29 23.33
C VAL A 166 11.10 -8.37 23.19
N ARG A 167 12.23 -8.02 22.58
CA ARG A 167 13.39 -8.90 22.47
C ARG A 167 14.17 -8.88 23.78
N LEU A 168 13.80 -9.77 24.70
CA LEU A 168 14.39 -9.87 26.04
C LEU A 168 15.88 -10.16 25.97
N GLY A 169 16.28 -11.00 25.00
CA GLY A 169 17.68 -11.32 24.75
C GLY A 169 18.52 -10.08 24.43
N ASP A 170 17.98 -9.00 23.89
CA ASP A 170 18.76 -7.80 23.54
C ASP A 170 18.91 -6.83 24.71
N VAL A 171 18.25 -7.09 25.84
CA VAL A 171 18.26 -6.20 27.01
C VAL A 171 19.44 -6.55 27.92
N PRO A 172 20.33 -5.57 28.23
CA PRO A 172 21.44 -5.81 29.14
C PRO A 172 20.98 -6.36 30.50
N GLY A 173 21.62 -7.44 30.96
CA GLY A 173 21.35 -8.08 32.25
C GLY A 173 20.17 -9.05 32.29
N LEU A 174 19.42 -9.22 31.19
CA LEU A 174 18.33 -10.21 31.14
C LEU A 174 18.76 -11.59 30.64
N ARG A 175 19.77 -11.69 29.77
CA ARG A 175 20.29 -12.98 29.29
C ARG A 175 20.75 -13.85 30.46
N GLY A 176 20.35 -15.12 30.45
CA GLY A 176 20.65 -16.10 31.49
C GLY A 176 19.70 -16.07 32.70
N ARG A 177 18.85 -15.05 32.84
CA ARG A 177 17.76 -15.04 33.83
C ARG A 177 16.66 -16.02 33.44
N ARG A 178 15.84 -16.41 34.42
CA ARG A 178 14.62 -17.22 34.19
C ARG A 178 13.36 -16.42 34.48
N VAL A 179 12.38 -16.52 33.58
CA VAL A 179 11.02 -16.01 33.79
C VAL A 179 10.26 -16.98 34.69
N ARG A 180 9.76 -16.47 35.81
CA ARG A 180 8.99 -17.22 36.82
C ARG A 180 7.49 -17.02 36.70
N ALA A 181 7.06 -15.86 36.19
CA ALA A 181 5.65 -15.60 35.94
C ALA A 181 5.44 -14.59 34.81
N ILE A 182 4.29 -14.70 34.15
CA ILE A 182 3.76 -13.71 33.21
C ILE A 182 2.64 -12.98 33.92
N GLU A 183 2.75 -11.65 34.02
CA GLU A 183 1.83 -10.80 34.76
C GLU A 183 1.13 -9.80 33.82
N LEU A 184 -0.16 -9.60 34.04
CA LEU A 184 -0.96 -8.54 33.44
C LEU A 184 -0.90 -7.30 34.32
N ASP A 185 -0.50 -6.18 33.74
CA ASP A 185 -0.47 -4.86 34.36
C ASP A 185 -1.55 -3.98 33.74
N VAL A 186 -2.47 -3.48 34.55
CA VAL A 186 -3.59 -2.60 34.12
C VAL A 186 -3.55 -1.35 34.99
N ALA A 187 -3.56 -0.16 34.40
CA ALA A 187 -3.44 1.11 35.13
C ALA A 187 -4.26 2.25 34.49
N PRO A 188 -5.59 2.12 34.36
CA PRO A 188 -6.41 3.17 33.78
C PRO A 188 -6.30 4.48 34.59
N PRO A 189 -6.61 5.63 33.96
CA PRO A 189 -6.73 6.90 34.68
C PRO A 189 -7.68 6.77 35.89
N ALA A 190 -7.38 7.52 36.96
CA ALA A 190 -8.12 7.43 38.21
C ALA A 190 -9.65 7.56 38.01
N GLY A 191 -10.40 6.58 38.52
CA GLY A 191 -11.86 6.52 38.40
C GLY A 191 -12.40 5.99 37.07
N ALA A 192 -11.54 5.63 36.11
CA ALA A 192 -11.97 5.06 34.84
C ALA A 192 -12.03 3.52 34.90
N THR A 193 -13.09 2.95 34.33
CA THR A 193 -13.19 1.52 34.07
C THR A 193 -12.35 1.16 32.85
N SER A 194 -11.67 0.02 32.89
CA SER A 194 -10.96 -0.54 31.73
C SER A 194 -11.40 -1.96 31.45
N ALA A 195 -11.42 -2.30 30.16
CA ALA A 195 -11.65 -3.66 29.70
C ALA A 195 -10.94 -3.89 28.37
N GLY A 196 -10.65 -5.14 28.06
CA GLY A 196 -10.07 -5.50 26.78
C GLY A 196 -9.82 -6.99 26.67
N TRP A 197 -9.11 -7.35 25.61
CA TRP A 197 -8.81 -8.72 25.24
C TRP A 197 -7.32 -8.89 24.98
N ILE A 198 -6.77 -10.04 25.35
CA ILE A 198 -5.39 -10.44 25.11
C ILE A 198 -5.42 -11.80 24.42
N ASP A 199 -4.54 -11.98 23.45
CA ASP A 199 -4.40 -13.23 22.71
C ASP A 199 -2.92 -13.49 22.37
N ASP A 200 -2.60 -14.71 21.92
CA ASP A 200 -1.29 -15.11 21.39
C ASP A 200 -0.09 -14.73 22.27
N ILE A 201 -0.16 -14.98 23.58
CA ILE A 201 0.96 -14.74 24.49
C ILE A 201 2.04 -15.79 24.22
N ALA A 202 3.26 -15.35 23.89
CA ALA A 202 4.38 -16.23 23.62
C ALA A 202 5.68 -15.72 24.24
N LEU A 203 6.46 -16.65 24.83
CA LEU A 203 7.86 -16.52 25.18
C LEU A 203 8.62 -17.60 24.40
N ALA A 204 9.31 -17.21 23.33
CA ALA A 204 9.99 -18.14 22.46
C ALA A 204 11.32 -17.56 21.95
N GLU A 205 12.25 -18.44 21.58
CA GLU A 205 13.42 -18.07 20.79
C GLU A 205 12.97 -17.70 19.38
N VAL A 206 13.08 -16.42 19.03
CA VAL A 206 12.72 -15.90 17.71
C VAL A 206 13.96 -15.27 17.11
N PRO A 207 14.80 -16.04 16.39
CA PRO A 207 15.99 -15.49 15.76
C PRO A 207 15.60 -14.43 14.75
N LEU A 208 16.37 -13.33 14.71
CA LEU A 208 16.23 -12.37 13.62
C LEU A 208 16.74 -13.04 12.35
N THR A 209 15.86 -13.29 11.38
CA THR A 209 16.30 -13.61 10.03
C THR A 209 17.01 -12.38 9.48
N PRO A 210 18.33 -12.43 9.21
CA PRO A 210 19.02 -11.28 8.66
C PRO A 210 18.49 -11.03 7.25
N ALA A 211 17.82 -9.89 7.07
CA ALA A 211 17.52 -9.38 5.74
C ALA A 211 18.85 -9.02 5.08
N THR A 212 19.12 -9.64 3.95
CA THR A 212 20.36 -9.43 3.18
C THR A 212 20.25 -8.25 2.24
N ARG A 213 19.01 -7.92 1.83
CA ARG A 213 18.71 -6.90 0.83
C ARG A 213 17.66 -5.91 1.38
N PRO A 214 17.69 -4.63 0.99
CA PRO A 214 16.70 -3.64 1.42
C PRO A 214 15.24 -4.07 1.20
N SER A 215 14.95 -4.72 0.08
CA SER A 215 13.63 -5.25 -0.27
C SER A 215 13.14 -6.39 0.63
N ASP A 216 14.03 -7.10 1.34
CA ASP A 216 13.65 -8.18 2.27
C ASP A 216 12.92 -7.65 3.51
N TRP A 217 13.15 -6.37 3.86
CA TRP A 217 12.45 -5.66 4.93
C TRP A 217 11.02 -5.25 4.55
N VAL A 218 10.64 -5.32 3.28
CA VAL A 218 9.33 -4.84 2.83
C VAL A 218 8.25 -5.87 3.15
N LEU A 219 7.21 -5.44 3.87
CA LEU A 219 6.00 -6.21 4.10
C LEU A 219 4.82 -5.55 3.37
N THR A 220 4.33 -6.20 2.31
CA THR A 220 3.22 -5.67 1.50
C THR A 220 1.86 -5.80 2.21
N THR A 221 1.77 -6.52 3.32
CA THR A 221 0.56 -6.65 4.16
C THR A 221 0.39 -5.53 5.19
N ARG A 222 1.36 -4.62 5.32
CA ARG A 222 1.19 -3.46 6.20
C ARG A 222 0.03 -2.59 5.68
N GLY A 223 -0.86 -2.21 6.60
CA GLY A 223 -2.05 -1.41 6.32
C GLY A 223 -3.29 -2.19 5.86
N THR A 224 -3.20 -3.52 5.67
CA THR A 224 -4.31 -4.31 5.10
C THR A 224 -5.39 -4.72 6.10
N GLN A 225 -5.12 -4.63 7.41
CA GLN A 225 -6.15 -4.78 8.44
C GLN A 225 -6.96 -3.48 8.56
N SER A 226 -7.74 -3.19 7.52
CA SER A 226 -8.52 -1.97 7.36
C SER A 226 -9.86 -2.24 6.66
N ASN A 227 -10.84 -1.36 6.88
CA ASN A 227 -12.12 -1.36 6.20
C ASN A 227 -12.71 0.05 6.07
N GLY A 228 -13.99 0.14 5.71
CA GLY A 228 -14.70 1.42 5.58
C GLY A 228 -14.91 2.16 6.91
N THR A 229 -14.87 1.44 8.03
CA THR A 229 -15.05 1.97 9.39
C THR A 229 -13.74 2.48 9.98
N PHE A 230 -12.65 1.74 9.79
CA PHE A 230 -11.34 2.06 10.37
C PHE A 230 -10.20 1.72 9.41
N SER A 231 -9.27 2.67 9.25
CA SER A 231 -8.11 2.52 8.37
C SER A 231 -6.81 2.51 9.17
N ARG A 232 -5.99 1.49 8.90
CA ARG A 232 -4.56 1.42 9.24
C ARG A 232 -3.65 1.71 8.04
N GLY A 233 -4.25 2.07 6.91
CA GLY A 233 -3.59 2.28 5.63
C GLY A 233 -4.56 2.14 4.46
N ASN A 234 -5.56 1.24 4.59
CA ASN A 234 -6.44 0.84 3.49
C ASN A 234 -5.68 0.26 2.30
N ASP A 235 -4.64 -0.51 2.62
CA ASP A 235 -3.73 -1.13 1.68
C ASP A 235 -4.18 -2.54 1.28
N PHE A 236 -3.57 -3.08 0.22
CA PHE A 236 -3.61 -4.50 -0.17
C PHE A 236 -2.19 -4.98 -0.53
N PRO A 237 -1.92 -6.30 -0.45
CA PRO A 237 -0.59 -6.86 -0.69
C PRO A 237 -0.24 -6.97 -2.18
N ALA A 238 0.12 -5.83 -2.79
CA ALA A 238 0.50 -5.76 -4.19
C ALA A 238 1.92 -6.32 -4.44
N THR A 239 2.04 -7.28 -5.35
CA THR A 239 3.31 -7.76 -5.90
C THR A 239 3.48 -7.12 -7.28
N ALA A 240 4.53 -6.30 -7.44
CA ALA A 240 4.73 -5.43 -8.58
C ALA A 240 6.18 -4.94 -8.68
N VAL A 241 6.57 -4.40 -9.83
CA VAL A 241 7.81 -3.62 -9.97
C VAL A 241 7.56 -2.14 -9.58
N PRO A 242 8.60 -1.33 -9.28
CA PRO A 242 8.41 0.10 -8.99
C PRO A 242 7.65 0.81 -10.11
N HIS A 243 6.61 1.57 -9.76
CA HIS A 243 5.71 2.27 -10.69
C HIS A 243 5.07 1.37 -11.76
N GLY A 244 4.95 0.06 -11.48
CA GLY A 244 4.58 -0.94 -12.48
C GLY A 244 3.19 -0.75 -13.09
N PHE A 245 3.01 -1.23 -14.33
CA PHE A 245 1.76 -1.15 -15.08
C PHE A 245 0.67 -1.98 -14.41
N ASN A 246 0.99 -3.24 -14.06
CA ASN A 246 0.09 -4.17 -13.40
C ASN A 246 0.48 -4.38 -11.93
N PHE A 247 -0.52 -4.54 -11.07
CA PHE A 247 -0.35 -5.16 -9.75
C PHE A 247 -0.94 -6.56 -9.73
N TRP A 248 -0.27 -7.47 -9.02
CA TRP A 248 -0.76 -8.81 -8.75
C TRP A 248 -0.96 -8.99 -7.25
N THR A 249 -2.12 -9.46 -6.82
CA THR A 249 -2.46 -9.54 -5.39
C THR A 249 -3.33 -10.76 -5.09
N PRO A 250 -3.18 -11.40 -3.91
CA PRO A 250 -4.25 -12.23 -3.37
C PRO A 250 -5.52 -11.40 -3.12
N VAL A 251 -6.68 -12.02 -3.30
CA VAL A 251 -7.98 -11.43 -2.97
C VAL A 251 -8.79 -12.39 -2.09
N THR A 252 -9.30 -11.86 -0.99
CA THR A 252 -10.17 -12.58 -0.05
C THR A 252 -11.66 -12.29 -0.32
N ASP A 253 -11.94 -11.25 -1.10
CA ASP A 253 -13.25 -10.97 -1.67
C ASP A 253 -13.08 -10.75 -3.18
N ALA A 254 -13.34 -11.79 -3.97
CA ALA A 254 -13.21 -11.77 -5.42
C ALA A 254 -14.38 -11.05 -6.12
N GLY A 255 -15.41 -10.60 -5.38
CA GLY A 255 -16.59 -9.95 -5.92
C GLY A 255 -16.66 -8.44 -5.72
N THR A 256 -15.66 -7.85 -5.08
CA THR A 256 -15.62 -6.42 -4.82
C THR A 256 -14.62 -5.71 -5.73
N LEU A 257 -14.88 -4.42 -5.95
CA LEU A 257 -13.91 -3.49 -6.54
C LEU A 257 -13.30 -2.56 -5.48
N THR A 258 -13.60 -2.74 -4.20
CA THR A 258 -13.16 -1.81 -3.13
C THR A 258 -12.14 -2.46 -2.22
N TRP A 259 -12.53 -3.21 -1.20
CA TRP A 259 -11.56 -3.88 -0.33
C TRP A 259 -11.34 -5.33 -0.74
N LEU A 260 -10.41 -5.51 -1.68
CA LEU A 260 -10.09 -6.80 -2.30
C LEU A 260 -9.50 -7.82 -1.30
N TYR A 261 -8.81 -7.33 -0.27
CA TYR A 261 -8.13 -8.13 0.74
C TYR A 261 -8.54 -7.69 2.14
N ARG A 262 -8.96 -8.66 2.96
CA ARG A 262 -9.32 -8.51 4.38
C ARG A 262 -8.40 -9.39 5.20
N TRP A 263 -7.65 -8.79 6.12
CA TRP A 263 -6.68 -9.50 6.96
C TRP A 263 -7.33 -10.63 7.76
N ASN A 264 -8.24 -10.30 8.68
CA ASN A 264 -8.94 -11.30 9.48
C ASN A 264 -10.41 -10.96 9.77
N GLU A 265 -10.98 -9.95 9.09
CA GLU A 265 -12.36 -9.50 9.34
C GLU A 265 -13.40 -10.52 8.89
N HIS A 266 -13.18 -11.16 7.74
CA HIS A 266 -14.10 -12.10 7.10
C HIS A 266 -13.60 -13.54 7.16
N ASN A 267 -12.86 -13.88 8.21
CA ASN A 267 -12.43 -15.25 8.43
C ASN A 267 -13.64 -16.19 8.56
N ASP A 268 -13.46 -17.44 8.17
CA ASP A 268 -14.50 -18.47 8.25
C ASP A 268 -14.79 -18.90 9.70
N ALA A 269 -15.61 -19.94 9.88
CA ALA A 269 -16.03 -20.42 11.21
C ALA A 269 -14.84 -20.72 12.14
N ASP A 270 -13.76 -21.29 11.61
CA ASP A 270 -12.54 -21.67 12.34
C ASP A 270 -11.56 -20.49 12.51
N ASN A 271 -12.02 -19.27 12.24
CA ASN A 271 -11.23 -18.04 12.23
C ASN A 271 -10.05 -18.10 11.25
N ARG A 272 -10.22 -18.77 10.09
CA ARG A 272 -9.20 -18.83 9.04
C ARG A 272 -9.52 -17.85 7.91
N PRO A 273 -8.55 -17.08 7.41
CA PRO A 273 -8.75 -16.27 6.20
C PRO A 273 -8.97 -17.17 4.98
N ARG A 274 -9.74 -16.66 4.01
CA ARG A 274 -10.15 -17.40 2.81
C ARG A 274 -9.70 -16.68 1.56
N LEU A 275 -8.79 -17.30 0.81
CA LEU A 275 -8.40 -16.84 -0.52
C LEU A 275 -9.51 -17.21 -1.51
N GLN A 276 -9.99 -16.24 -2.29
CA GLN A 276 -11.01 -16.45 -3.32
C GLN A 276 -10.45 -16.37 -4.76
N ALA A 277 -9.32 -15.66 -4.94
CA ALA A 277 -8.53 -15.66 -6.16
C ALA A 277 -7.14 -15.02 -5.93
N LEU A 278 -6.26 -15.17 -6.91
CA LEU A 278 -5.16 -14.27 -7.19
C LEU A 278 -5.59 -13.37 -8.36
N SER A 279 -5.41 -12.06 -8.26
CA SER A 279 -5.99 -11.10 -9.21
C SER A 279 -4.96 -10.12 -9.76
N LEU A 280 -5.13 -9.79 -11.03
CA LEU A 280 -4.69 -8.52 -11.60
C LEU A 280 -5.49 -7.37 -10.98
N SER A 281 -4.81 -6.27 -10.65
CA SER A 281 -5.41 -5.07 -10.06
C SER A 281 -4.70 -3.80 -10.53
N HIS A 282 -5.44 -2.69 -10.55
CA HIS A 282 -4.91 -1.35 -10.77
C HIS A 282 -5.42 -0.36 -9.72
N GLN A 283 -5.96 -0.88 -8.62
CA GLN A 283 -6.64 -0.09 -7.61
C GLN A 283 -5.67 0.86 -6.88
N PRO A 284 -5.90 2.18 -6.88
CA PRO A 284 -5.06 3.11 -6.09
C PRO A 284 -5.57 3.30 -4.65
N SER A 285 -6.85 3.02 -4.39
CA SER A 285 -7.46 3.02 -3.06
C SER A 285 -8.83 2.34 -3.10
N PRO A 286 -9.35 1.83 -1.97
CA PRO A 286 -10.71 1.27 -1.92
C PRO A 286 -11.80 2.27 -2.29
N TRP A 287 -11.55 3.58 -2.10
CA TRP A 287 -12.50 4.64 -2.43
C TRP A 287 -12.60 4.90 -3.93
N MET A 288 -11.47 4.85 -4.63
CA MET A 288 -11.43 4.93 -6.09
C MET A 288 -11.99 3.65 -6.71
N GLY A 289 -11.73 2.52 -6.05
CA GLY A 289 -12.07 1.20 -6.55
C GLY A 289 -11.10 0.69 -7.62
N ASP A 290 -11.30 -0.55 -8.02
CA ASP A 290 -10.45 -1.25 -8.98
C ASP A 290 -11.00 -1.22 -10.41
N ARG A 291 -10.14 -1.58 -11.37
CA ARG A 291 -10.45 -1.69 -12.79
C ARG A 291 -9.61 -2.77 -13.46
N GLN A 292 -10.13 -3.24 -14.60
CA GLN A 292 -9.47 -4.15 -15.52
C GLN A 292 -8.92 -5.39 -14.82
N THR A 293 -9.73 -5.96 -13.94
CA THR A 293 -9.37 -7.13 -13.14
C THR A 293 -9.39 -8.39 -13.98
N PHE A 294 -8.60 -9.39 -13.57
CA PHE A 294 -8.62 -10.74 -14.11
C PHE A 294 -8.14 -11.69 -13.02
N GLN A 295 -8.89 -12.76 -12.76
CA GLN A 295 -8.72 -13.61 -11.58
C GLN A 295 -8.35 -15.04 -11.96
N VAL A 296 -7.49 -15.67 -11.15
CA VAL A 296 -7.16 -17.08 -11.23
C VAL A 296 -7.21 -17.72 -9.83
N MET A 297 -7.74 -18.94 -9.73
CA MET A 297 -7.79 -19.70 -8.48
C MET A 297 -7.44 -21.17 -8.73
N PRO A 298 -6.48 -21.78 -8.01
CA PRO A 298 -6.20 -23.20 -8.13
C PRO A 298 -7.27 -24.06 -7.43
N SER A 299 -7.50 -25.27 -7.92
CA SER A 299 -8.51 -26.19 -7.36
C SER A 299 -8.13 -27.67 -7.50
N LEU A 300 -8.45 -28.45 -6.46
CA LEU A 300 -8.26 -29.92 -6.41
C LEU A 300 -9.47 -30.73 -6.90
N ALA A 301 -10.54 -30.07 -7.36
CA ALA A 301 -11.80 -30.71 -7.70
C ALA A 301 -11.65 -31.78 -8.80
N ALA A 302 -12.25 -32.95 -8.58
CA ALA A 302 -12.15 -34.08 -9.52
C ALA A 302 -12.90 -33.83 -10.85
N GLY A 303 -14.04 -33.14 -10.77
CA GLY A 303 -14.89 -32.77 -11.90
C GLY A 303 -14.65 -31.35 -12.38
N VAL A 304 -15.71 -30.70 -12.85
CA VAL A 304 -15.70 -29.25 -13.12
C VAL A 304 -15.49 -28.51 -11.80
N PRO A 305 -14.41 -27.71 -11.66
CA PRO A 305 -14.19 -26.95 -10.43
C PRO A 305 -15.34 -25.98 -10.15
N PRO A 306 -15.71 -25.77 -8.88
CA PRO A 306 -16.77 -24.83 -8.53
C PRO A 306 -16.40 -23.42 -8.97
N ALA A 307 -17.31 -22.78 -9.70
CA ALA A 307 -17.16 -21.40 -10.15
C ALA A 307 -17.68 -20.39 -9.11
N ASP A 308 -18.46 -20.81 -8.12
CA ASP A 308 -18.88 -19.94 -7.03
C ASP A 308 -17.68 -19.53 -6.14
N ARG A 309 -17.62 -18.25 -5.81
CA ARG A 309 -16.49 -17.65 -5.08
C ARG A 309 -16.35 -18.18 -3.67
N LYS A 310 -17.46 -18.46 -2.99
CA LYS A 310 -17.44 -18.99 -1.61
C LYS A 310 -17.09 -20.48 -1.62
N GLN A 311 -17.66 -21.24 -2.55
CA GLN A 311 -17.40 -22.68 -2.67
C GLN A 311 -15.94 -22.98 -3.08
N ARG A 312 -15.35 -22.17 -3.96
CA ARG A 312 -13.95 -22.35 -4.39
C ARG A 312 -12.91 -21.77 -3.43
N ALA A 313 -13.34 -21.02 -2.42
CA ALA A 313 -12.41 -20.33 -1.53
C ALA A 313 -11.58 -21.33 -0.72
N LEU A 314 -10.29 -21.07 -0.55
CA LEU A 314 -9.37 -21.95 0.19
C LEU A 314 -8.83 -21.26 1.44
N ALA A 315 -8.82 -21.99 2.55
CA ALA A 315 -8.29 -21.51 3.83
C ALA A 315 -6.76 -21.46 3.82
N PHE A 316 -6.21 -20.51 4.58
CA PHE A 316 -4.77 -20.37 4.77
C PHE A 316 -4.43 -19.75 6.12
N SER A 317 -3.13 -19.69 6.45
CA SER A 317 -2.59 -18.90 7.56
C SER A 317 -1.60 -17.87 7.05
N HIS A 318 -1.58 -16.67 7.64
CA HIS A 318 -0.51 -15.69 7.38
C HIS A 318 0.88 -16.20 7.77
N ALA A 319 0.99 -17.22 8.64
CA ALA A 319 2.27 -17.88 8.94
C ALA A 319 2.86 -18.59 7.70
N ASN A 320 2.00 -18.98 6.75
CA ASN A 320 2.35 -19.64 5.50
C ASN A 320 2.29 -18.67 4.30
N GLU A 321 2.23 -17.37 4.56
CA GLU A 321 2.14 -16.31 3.56
C GLU A 321 3.45 -15.51 3.51
N THR A 322 4.08 -15.51 2.34
CA THR A 322 5.20 -14.62 2.02
C THR A 322 4.72 -13.50 1.12
N ALA A 323 4.52 -12.32 1.70
CA ALA A 323 4.08 -11.12 1.01
C ALA A 323 5.24 -10.14 0.82
N ARG A 324 5.89 -10.18 -0.35
CA ARG A 324 7.03 -9.35 -0.74
C ARG A 324 6.72 -8.59 -2.03
N PRO A 325 7.36 -7.43 -2.28
CA PRO A 325 7.03 -6.63 -3.44
C PRO A 325 7.42 -7.32 -4.76
N TYR A 326 8.49 -8.11 -4.72
CA TYR A 326 9.03 -8.88 -5.86
C TYR A 326 8.52 -10.32 -5.95
N ARG A 327 7.80 -10.81 -4.93
CA ARG A 327 7.27 -12.18 -4.89
C ARG A 327 6.11 -12.29 -3.90
N TYR A 328 5.02 -12.90 -4.36
CA TYR A 328 4.01 -13.47 -3.47
C TYR A 328 4.17 -14.98 -3.43
N ALA A 329 4.06 -15.60 -2.26
CA ALA A 329 3.96 -17.04 -2.11
C ALA A 329 3.00 -17.39 -0.98
N LEU A 330 2.15 -18.38 -1.20
CA LEU A 330 1.18 -18.85 -0.22
C LEU A 330 1.08 -20.37 -0.26
N GLN A 331 1.16 -20.99 0.91
CA GLN A 331 0.75 -22.38 1.10
C GLN A 331 -0.64 -22.43 1.74
N LEU A 332 -1.59 -22.99 0.99
CA LEU A 332 -2.97 -23.17 1.39
C LEU A 332 -3.12 -24.39 2.29
N ASP A 333 -4.15 -24.41 3.13
CA ASP A 333 -4.36 -25.48 4.13
C ASP A 333 -4.63 -26.84 3.49
N ASN A 334 -5.12 -26.86 2.23
CA ASN A 334 -5.30 -28.09 1.45
C ASN A 334 -4.03 -28.58 0.73
N GLY A 335 -2.88 -27.95 1.00
CA GLY A 335 -1.57 -28.36 0.47
C GLY A 335 -1.17 -27.73 -0.87
N ILE A 336 -2.05 -26.98 -1.55
CA ILE A 336 -1.66 -26.23 -2.76
C ILE A 336 -0.68 -25.12 -2.36
N GLN A 337 0.37 -24.95 -3.15
CA GLN A 337 1.25 -23.77 -3.07
C GLN A 337 1.05 -22.92 -4.32
N ALA A 338 0.88 -21.62 -4.14
CA ALA A 338 0.70 -20.66 -5.21
C ALA A 338 1.70 -19.50 -5.07
N GLU A 339 2.34 -19.13 -6.17
CA GLU A 339 3.38 -18.10 -6.18
C GLU A 339 3.25 -17.17 -7.39
N ILE A 340 3.69 -15.93 -7.22
CA ILE A 340 3.65 -14.88 -8.25
C ILE A 340 5.01 -14.16 -8.28
N ALA A 341 5.60 -14.06 -9.48
CA ALA A 341 6.75 -13.20 -9.77
C ALA A 341 6.34 -12.15 -10.82
N PRO A 342 6.39 -10.85 -10.50
CA PRO A 342 5.88 -9.79 -11.38
C PRO A 342 6.95 -9.29 -12.35
N THR A 343 6.49 -8.72 -13.45
CA THR A 343 7.22 -7.78 -14.32
C THR A 343 6.37 -6.50 -14.45
N ASP A 344 6.60 -5.64 -15.45
CA ASP A 344 5.84 -4.40 -15.61
C ASP A 344 4.42 -4.72 -16.13
N HIS A 345 4.34 -5.40 -17.28
CA HIS A 345 3.09 -5.77 -17.96
C HIS A 345 2.76 -7.28 -17.88
N ALA A 346 3.65 -8.10 -17.33
CA ALA A 346 3.46 -9.54 -17.21
C ALA A 346 3.70 -10.09 -15.79
N ALA A 347 3.39 -11.37 -15.59
CA ALA A 347 3.81 -12.13 -14.43
C ALA A 347 3.95 -13.61 -14.76
N LEU A 348 4.78 -14.29 -13.95
CA LEU A 348 4.88 -15.74 -13.91
C LEU A 348 4.23 -16.24 -12.63
N PHE A 349 3.17 -17.04 -12.80
CA PHE A 349 2.51 -17.76 -11.72
C PHE A 349 3.03 -19.18 -11.67
N ARG A 350 3.26 -19.70 -10.46
CA ARG A 350 3.62 -21.10 -10.24
C ARG A 350 2.70 -21.72 -9.21
N PHE A 351 2.07 -22.83 -9.59
CA PHE A 351 1.20 -23.61 -8.73
C PHE A 351 1.80 -24.99 -8.53
N ARG A 352 1.97 -25.43 -7.28
CA ARG A 352 2.32 -26.81 -6.92
C ARG A 352 1.13 -27.46 -6.24
N PHE A 353 0.68 -28.58 -6.79
CA PHE A 353 -0.46 -29.32 -6.29
C PHE A 353 0.02 -30.50 -5.41
N PRO A 354 -0.70 -30.83 -4.33
CA PRO A 354 -0.44 -32.04 -3.56
C PRO A 354 -0.59 -33.30 -4.41
N ALA A 355 -0.11 -34.43 -3.89
CA ALA A 355 -0.20 -35.72 -4.58
C ALA A 355 -1.65 -36.16 -4.85
N GLN A 356 -2.59 -35.77 -3.99
CA GLN A 356 -4.00 -36.08 -4.10
C GLN A 356 -4.79 -34.94 -4.77
N GLY A 357 -5.84 -35.28 -5.51
CA GLY A 357 -6.71 -34.33 -6.22
C GLY A 357 -6.21 -33.94 -7.61
N ASP A 358 -7.04 -33.25 -8.37
CA ASP A 358 -6.69 -32.81 -9.72
C ASP A 358 -5.96 -31.46 -9.72
N ALA A 359 -5.18 -31.20 -10.78
CA ALA A 359 -4.57 -29.90 -10.98
C ALA A 359 -5.45 -29.05 -11.90
N ASN A 360 -6.22 -28.12 -11.31
CA ASN A 360 -7.07 -27.22 -12.06
C ASN A 360 -6.74 -25.75 -11.77
N LEU A 361 -6.95 -24.90 -12.77
CA LEU A 361 -7.01 -23.45 -12.60
C LEU A 361 -8.39 -22.95 -13.06
N VAL A 362 -9.04 -22.15 -12.21
CA VAL A 362 -10.30 -21.48 -12.49
C VAL A 362 -10.02 -20.01 -12.78
N PHE A 363 -10.49 -19.53 -13.92
CA PHE A 363 -10.38 -18.15 -14.36
C PHE A 363 -11.72 -17.46 -14.20
N ASP A 364 -11.72 -16.24 -13.68
CA ASP A 364 -12.93 -15.46 -13.43
C ASP A 364 -12.62 -13.96 -13.60
N ASN A 365 -13.66 -13.15 -13.46
CA ASN A 365 -13.58 -11.71 -13.38
C ASN A 365 -14.49 -11.21 -12.25
N VAL A 366 -14.35 -9.95 -11.82
CA VAL A 366 -15.22 -9.40 -10.76
C VAL A 366 -16.69 -9.35 -11.19
N ASP A 367 -16.96 -9.05 -12.47
CA ASP A 367 -18.31 -9.04 -13.03
C ASP A 367 -18.35 -9.48 -14.50
N ALA A 368 -19.50 -9.28 -15.15
CA ALA A 368 -19.80 -9.73 -16.52
C ALA A 368 -18.99 -9.02 -17.62
N ARG A 369 -18.31 -7.91 -17.31
CA ARG A 369 -17.66 -7.02 -18.28
C ARG A 369 -16.32 -7.58 -18.74
N GLY A 370 -16.37 -8.48 -19.71
CA GLY A 370 -15.20 -9.00 -20.39
C GLY A 370 -15.53 -10.18 -21.31
N ARG A 371 -14.47 -10.81 -21.81
CA ARG A 371 -14.54 -12.08 -22.54
C ARG A 371 -13.34 -12.94 -22.18
N LEU A 372 -13.57 -14.25 -22.17
CA LEU A 372 -12.57 -15.27 -21.97
C LEU A 372 -12.63 -16.26 -23.13
N ARG A 373 -11.48 -16.58 -23.70
CA ARG A 373 -11.28 -17.62 -24.70
C ARG A 373 -10.20 -18.57 -24.21
N LEU A 374 -10.56 -19.85 -24.14
CA LEU A 374 -9.64 -20.96 -23.87
C LEU A 374 -9.43 -21.72 -25.17
N ASP A 375 -8.20 -21.75 -25.66
CA ASP A 375 -7.86 -22.40 -26.92
C ASP A 375 -7.01 -23.64 -26.65
N ALA A 376 -7.65 -24.81 -26.64
CA ALA A 376 -6.99 -26.07 -26.33
C ALA A 376 -5.99 -26.52 -27.40
N ALA A 377 -6.17 -26.08 -28.66
CA ALA A 377 -5.27 -26.44 -29.76
C ALA A 377 -3.92 -25.73 -29.62
N THR A 378 -3.94 -24.47 -29.21
CA THR A 378 -2.73 -23.68 -28.96
C THR A 378 -2.28 -23.72 -27.49
N GLN A 379 -3.09 -24.29 -26.60
CA GLN A 379 -2.92 -24.26 -25.14
C GLN A 379 -2.72 -22.83 -24.61
N THR A 380 -3.48 -21.88 -25.15
CA THR A 380 -3.42 -20.48 -24.74
C THR A 380 -4.74 -19.97 -24.20
N LEU A 381 -4.64 -19.07 -23.24
CA LEU A 381 -5.75 -18.26 -22.75
C LEU A 381 -5.64 -16.86 -23.36
N SER A 382 -6.77 -16.33 -23.81
CA SER A 382 -6.85 -14.94 -24.25
C SER A 382 -8.19 -14.32 -23.89
N GLY A 383 -8.26 -13.01 -23.85
CA GLY A 383 -9.49 -12.31 -23.57
C GLY A 383 -9.30 -10.82 -23.36
N TYR A 384 -10.35 -10.22 -22.81
CA TYR A 384 -10.31 -8.83 -22.39
C TYR A 384 -11.19 -8.60 -21.16
N THR A 385 -10.91 -7.53 -20.44
CA THR A 385 -11.66 -7.08 -19.27
C THR A 385 -12.00 -5.59 -19.39
N ASP A 386 -13.28 -5.28 -19.20
CA ASP A 386 -13.85 -3.91 -19.22
C ASP A 386 -14.35 -3.51 -17.81
N VAL A 387 -14.01 -4.33 -16.80
CA VAL A 387 -14.36 -4.08 -15.39
C VAL A 387 -13.81 -2.74 -14.96
N ARG A 388 -14.64 -1.95 -14.29
CA ARG A 388 -14.26 -0.64 -13.77
C ARG A 388 -15.19 -0.19 -12.65
N SER A 389 -14.63 0.44 -11.64
CA SER A 389 -15.39 1.16 -10.62
C SER A 389 -16.05 2.41 -11.19
N GLY A 390 -16.98 3.01 -10.45
CA GLY A 390 -17.63 4.27 -10.86
C GLY A 390 -16.70 5.48 -10.87
N LEU A 391 -15.51 5.41 -10.26
CA LEU A 391 -14.49 6.46 -10.30
C LEU A 391 -13.31 6.10 -11.22
N SER A 392 -13.44 5.01 -11.98
CA SER A 392 -12.46 4.59 -12.98
C SER A 392 -12.64 5.28 -14.33
N THR A 393 -12.90 6.60 -14.29
CA THR A 393 -13.18 7.41 -15.48
C THR A 393 -12.02 7.34 -16.47
N GLY A 394 -12.34 7.26 -17.76
CA GLY A 394 -11.32 7.09 -18.81
C GLY A 394 -10.74 5.68 -18.96
N ALA A 395 -11.12 4.72 -18.11
CA ALA A 395 -10.67 3.33 -18.25
C ALA A 395 -11.16 2.73 -19.59
N THR A 396 -10.22 2.15 -20.33
CA THR A 396 -10.45 1.52 -21.63
C THR A 396 -10.50 -0.01 -21.51
N ARG A 397 -10.71 -0.72 -22.61
CA ARG A 397 -10.56 -2.19 -22.63
C ARG A 397 -9.10 -2.58 -22.38
N MET A 398 -8.89 -3.60 -21.55
CA MET A 398 -7.58 -4.26 -21.36
C MET A 398 -7.62 -5.69 -21.89
N TYR A 399 -6.60 -6.08 -22.66
CA TYR A 399 -6.40 -7.41 -23.19
C TYR A 399 -5.53 -8.25 -22.28
N VAL A 400 -5.81 -9.55 -22.22
CA VAL A 400 -5.08 -10.52 -21.43
C VAL A 400 -4.67 -11.68 -22.34
N HIS A 401 -3.41 -12.11 -22.23
CA HIS A 401 -2.91 -13.32 -22.87
C HIS A 401 -2.13 -14.15 -21.84
N ALA A 402 -2.36 -15.46 -21.82
CA ALA A 402 -1.56 -16.38 -21.03
C ALA A 402 -1.20 -17.68 -21.77
N SER A 403 -0.07 -18.25 -21.38
CA SER A 403 0.47 -19.53 -21.84
C SER A 403 0.86 -20.40 -20.64
N PHE A 404 0.92 -21.71 -20.84
CA PHE A 404 1.15 -22.69 -19.78
C PHE A 404 2.31 -23.62 -20.16
N ASP A 405 3.09 -24.06 -19.16
CA ASP A 405 4.16 -25.04 -19.36
C ASP A 405 3.67 -26.50 -19.29
N THR A 406 2.41 -26.68 -18.94
CA THR A 406 1.80 -27.98 -18.65
C THR A 406 0.65 -28.26 -19.61
N PRO A 407 0.60 -29.43 -20.26
CA PRO A 407 -0.47 -29.79 -21.17
C PRO A 407 -1.86 -29.77 -20.52
N TRP A 408 -2.85 -29.32 -21.28
CA TRP A 408 -4.25 -29.34 -20.86
C TRP A 408 -4.84 -30.72 -21.13
N LYS A 409 -5.54 -31.28 -20.15
CA LYS A 409 -6.35 -32.49 -20.32
C LYS A 409 -7.73 -32.15 -20.86
N THR A 410 -8.35 -31.12 -20.30
CA THR A 410 -9.66 -30.60 -20.73
C THR A 410 -9.84 -29.17 -20.21
N SER A 411 -10.71 -28.42 -20.86
CA SER A 411 -11.06 -27.05 -20.48
C SER A 411 -12.52 -26.78 -20.76
N GLY A 412 -13.12 -25.83 -20.05
CA GLY A 412 -14.51 -25.43 -20.29
C GLY A 412 -14.82 -24.04 -19.80
N LEU A 413 -15.95 -23.50 -20.27
CA LEU A 413 -16.55 -22.29 -19.73
C LEU A 413 -17.64 -22.66 -18.71
N SER A 414 -17.85 -21.81 -17.72
CA SER A 414 -18.90 -21.97 -16.70
C SER A 414 -19.95 -20.89 -16.88
N ASP A 415 -21.23 -21.28 -16.86
CA ASP A 415 -22.34 -20.32 -16.96
C ASP A 415 -22.59 -19.64 -15.60
N THR A 416 -21.90 -18.53 -15.39
CA THR A 416 -22.04 -17.71 -14.16
C THR A 416 -22.48 -16.28 -14.45
N GLY A 417 -22.83 -15.98 -15.71
CA GLY A 417 -23.00 -14.60 -16.19
C GLY A 417 -21.71 -13.76 -16.18
N ARG A 418 -20.54 -14.37 -15.96
CA ARG A 418 -19.22 -13.72 -16.01
C ARG A 418 -18.28 -14.47 -16.96
N PRO A 419 -17.15 -13.88 -17.40
CA PRO A 419 -16.12 -14.57 -18.16
C PRO A 419 -15.39 -15.63 -17.32
N THR A 420 -16.09 -16.73 -17.02
CA THR A 420 -15.62 -17.78 -16.12
C THR A 420 -15.28 -19.03 -16.91
N GLY A 421 -14.12 -19.60 -16.65
CA GLY A 421 -13.68 -20.84 -17.27
C GLY A 421 -12.69 -21.59 -16.41
N TRP A 422 -12.37 -22.79 -16.81
CA TRP A 422 -11.47 -23.67 -16.07
C TRP A 422 -10.63 -24.48 -17.03
N ILE A 423 -9.40 -24.78 -16.59
CA ILE A 423 -8.48 -25.68 -17.28
C ILE A 423 -8.05 -26.74 -16.29
N LYS A 424 -8.14 -28.01 -16.72
CA LYS A 424 -7.61 -29.18 -16.02
C LYS A 424 -6.33 -29.61 -16.71
N PHE A 425 -5.26 -29.76 -15.94
CA PHE A 425 -3.92 -30.04 -16.44
C PHE A 425 -3.56 -31.52 -16.28
N ASP A 426 -2.60 -31.98 -17.07
CA ASP A 426 -1.83 -33.19 -16.79
C ASP A 426 -0.43 -32.80 -16.27
N PRO A 427 -0.28 -32.58 -14.96
CA PRO A 427 0.94 -32.02 -14.40
C PRO A 427 2.06 -33.05 -14.20
N GLY A 428 1.88 -34.29 -14.70
CA GLY A 428 2.84 -35.38 -14.54
C GLY A 428 3.24 -35.62 -13.08
N SER A 429 4.47 -36.12 -12.90
CA SER A 429 5.04 -36.40 -11.58
C SER A 429 5.49 -35.15 -10.81
N THR A 430 5.76 -34.03 -11.50
CA THR A 430 6.18 -32.78 -10.86
C THR A 430 5.03 -32.08 -10.17
N ARG A 431 3.78 -32.37 -10.56
CA ARG A 431 2.55 -31.79 -9.99
C ARG A 431 2.58 -30.26 -9.98
N GLN A 432 3.29 -29.66 -10.93
CA GLN A 432 3.50 -28.22 -11.04
C GLN A 432 2.88 -27.70 -12.33
N VAL A 433 2.25 -26.53 -12.26
CA VAL A 433 1.79 -25.76 -13.42
C VAL A 433 2.35 -24.34 -13.33
N GLN A 434 3.02 -23.88 -14.38
CA GLN A 434 3.38 -22.48 -14.55
C GLN A 434 2.49 -21.82 -15.59
N MET A 435 2.01 -20.63 -15.24
CA MET A 435 1.25 -19.76 -16.13
C MET A 435 2.03 -18.46 -16.33
N ARG A 436 2.35 -18.16 -17.58
CA ARG A 436 2.93 -16.88 -18.00
C ARG A 436 1.81 -16.01 -18.57
N ILE A 437 1.53 -14.88 -17.95
CA ILE A 437 0.41 -14.00 -18.28
C ILE A 437 0.89 -12.58 -18.51
N ALA A 438 0.36 -11.90 -19.51
CA ALA A 438 0.63 -10.49 -19.80
C ALA A 438 -0.64 -9.74 -20.22
N THR A 439 -0.59 -8.42 -20.07
CA THR A 439 -1.71 -7.53 -20.40
C THR A 439 -1.29 -6.43 -21.37
N SER A 440 -2.29 -5.79 -21.98
CA SER A 440 -2.11 -4.60 -22.81
C SER A 440 -3.37 -3.76 -22.86
N LEU A 441 -3.24 -2.43 -22.94
CA LEU A 441 -4.34 -1.52 -23.23
C LEU A 441 -4.52 -1.25 -24.73
N ILE A 442 -3.56 -1.69 -25.56
CA ILE A 442 -3.55 -1.50 -27.01
C ILE A 442 -4.29 -2.65 -27.71
N SER A 443 -3.80 -3.88 -27.55
CA SER A 443 -4.31 -5.04 -28.29
C SER A 443 -3.89 -6.39 -27.69
N LEU A 444 -4.52 -7.47 -28.14
CA LEU A 444 -4.11 -8.83 -27.78
C LEU A 444 -2.71 -9.15 -28.30
N ASP A 445 -2.35 -8.67 -29.49
CA ASP A 445 -1.01 -8.88 -30.05
C ASP A 445 0.05 -8.11 -29.26
N GLN A 446 -0.26 -6.91 -28.79
CA GLN A 446 0.64 -6.18 -27.90
C GLN A 446 0.77 -6.90 -26.54
N ALA A 447 -0.28 -7.52 -26.01
CA ALA A 447 -0.15 -8.33 -24.78
C ALA A 447 0.81 -9.53 -24.99
N ARG A 448 0.74 -10.21 -26.15
CA ARG A 448 1.72 -11.26 -26.52
C ARG A 448 3.13 -10.71 -26.64
N HIS A 449 3.28 -9.53 -27.23
CA HIS A 449 4.56 -8.86 -27.38
C HIS A 449 5.17 -8.46 -26.04
N ASN A 450 4.38 -7.86 -25.14
CA ASN A 450 4.79 -7.55 -23.77
C ASN A 450 5.28 -8.81 -23.04
N LEU A 451 4.57 -9.94 -23.21
CA LEU A 451 5.00 -11.20 -22.61
C LEU A 451 6.39 -11.63 -23.12
N ALA A 452 6.60 -11.59 -24.44
CA ALA A 452 7.87 -11.98 -25.06
C ALA A 452 9.03 -11.03 -24.69
N LEU A 453 8.74 -9.74 -24.51
CA LEU A 453 9.73 -8.74 -24.09
C LEU A 453 10.17 -8.93 -22.62
N GLU A 454 9.23 -9.24 -21.72
CA GLU A 454 9.48 -9.20 -20.28
C GLU A 454 9.81 -10.57 -19.67
N ILE A 455 9.31 -11.65 -20.28
CA ILE A 455 9.50 -13.02 -19.81
C ILE A 455 9.92 -13.90 -20.99
N ALA A 456 11.24 -14.11 -21.11
CA ALA A 456 11.79 -15.06 -22.07
C ALA A 456 11.19 -16.47 -21.88
N PRO A 457 10.98 -17.26 -22.95
CA PRO A 457 10.35 -18.58 -22.86
C PRO A 457 10.97 -19.53 -21.83
N GLN A 458 12.31 -19.49 -21.70
CA GLN A 458 13.11 -20.30 -20.78
C GLN A 458 13.32 -19.66 -19.40
N ALA A 459 12.81 -18.45 -19.15
CA ALA A 459 12.98 -17.78 -17.87
C ALA A 459 12.30 -18.57 -16.75
N THR A 460 13.02 -18.80 -15.67
CA THR A 460 12.51 -19.45 -14.47
C THR A 460 11.75 -18.46 -13.58
N PHE A 461 10.90 -18.97 -12.69
CA PHE A 461 10.22 -18.17 -11.68
C PHE A 461 11.23 -17.35 -10.85
N GLU A 462 12.30 -18.00 -10.37
CA GLU A 462 13.34 -17.39 -9.55
C GLU A 462 14.03 -16.24 -10.28
N GLN A 463 14.32 -16.39 -11.57
CA GLN A 463 14.94 -15.33 -12.38
C GLN A 463 14.01 -14.11 -12.53
N VAL A 464 12.71 -14.33 -12.74
CA VAL A 464 11.74 -13.22 -12.84
C VAL A 464 11.63 -12.51 -11.50
N ALA A 465 11.51 -13.26 -10.39
CA ALA A 465 11.40 -12.69 -9.05
C ALA A 465 12.69 -11.93 -8.66
N ALA A 466 13.86 -12.45 -8.99
CA ALA A 466 15.15 -11.81 -8.75
C ALA A 466 15.27 -10.48 -9.51
N ARG A 467 14.87 -10.42 -10.80
CA ARG A 467 14.86 -9.15 -11.55
C ARG A 467 13.95 -8.10 -10.91
N ALA A 468 12.77 -8.49 -10.46
CA ALA A 468 11.88 -7.59 -9.73
C ALA A 468 12.51 -7.13 -8.39
N GLN A 469 13.19 -8.04 -7.69
CA GLN A 469 13.90 -7.71 -6.46
C GLN A 469 15.05 -6.73 -6.70
N ASP A 470 15.84 -6.94 -7.74
CA ASP A 470 16.94 -6.05 -8.15
C ASP A 470 16.42 -4.64 -8.46
N ALA A 471 15.28 -4.53 -9.15
CA ALA A 471 14.63 -3.24 -9.42
C ALA A 471 14.20 -2.52 -8.13
N TRP A 472 13.66 -3.25 -7.15
CA TRP A 472 13.34 -2.68 -5.85
C TRP A 472 14.59 -2.27 -5.07
N ASP A 473 15.64 -3.09 -5.04
CA ASP A 473 16.85 -2.76 -4.27
C ASP A 473 17.63 -1.60 -4.87
N ALA A 474 17.63 -1.44 -6.19
CA ALA A 474 18.23 -0.27 -6.83
C ALA A 474 17.59 1.06 -6.38
N LEU A 475 16.31 1.01 -5.97
CA LEU A 475 15.57 2.14 -5.46
C LEU A 475 15.68 2.27 -3.93
N LEU A 476 15.39 1.18 -3.21
CA LEU A 476 15.36 1.14 -1.76
C LEU A 476 16.76 1.30 -1.15
N GLY A 477 17.79 0.76 -1.81
CA GLY A 477 19.19 0.89 -1.42
C GLY A 477 19.76 2.31 -1.51
N ARG A 478 19.00 3.29 -2.05
CA ARG A 478 19.38 4.71 -2.02
C ARG A 478 19.30 5.32 -0.61
N LEU A 479 18.67 4.62 0.34
CA LEU A 479 18.59 5.01 1.74
C LEU A 479 19.05 3.86 2.64
N GLU A 480 20.03 4.15 3.50
CA GLU A 480 20.55 3.21 4.50
C GLU A 480 20.38 3.78 5.91
N VAL A 481 19.98 2.93 6.84
CA VAL A 481 19.77 3.26 8.25
C VAL A 481 20.37 2.17 9.15
N PRO A 482 21.71 2.10 9.28
CA PRO A 482 22.39 0.97 9.92
C PRO A 482 21.91 0.73 11.36
N ASP A 483 21.78 1.80 12.14
CA ASP A 483 21.43 1.76 13.57
C ASP A 483 19.93 1.57 13.86
N ALA A 484 19.09 1.48 12.82
CA ALA A 484 17.66 1.26 13.00
C ALA A 484 17.36 -0.20 13.37
N SER A 485 16.38 -0.40 14.25
CA SER A 485 15.88 -1.73 14.61
C SER A 485 15.23 -2.44 13.40
N ALA A 486 15.08 -3.76 13.49
CA ALA A 486 14.40 -4.56 12.46
C ALA A 486 12.97 -4.03 12.15
N ASP A 487 12.21 -3.63 13.17
CA ASP A 487 10.87 -3.08 13.00
C ASP A 487 10.86 -1.66 12.40
N GLN A 488 11.86 -0.84 12.73
CA GLN A 488 12.05 0.48 12.11
C GLN A 488 12.44 0.33 10.63
N LYS A 489 13.36 -0.59 10.30
CA LYS A 489 13.73 -0.92 8.91
C LYS A 489 12.52 -1.43 8.14
N THR A 490 11.77 -2.37 8.70
CA THR A 490 10.53 -2.88 8.11
C THR A 490 9.53 -1.75 7.84
N THR A 491 9.33 -0.86 8.81
CA THR A 491 8.42 0.29 8.66
C THR A 491 8.91 1.25 7.57
N LEU A 492 10.19 1.59 7.55
CA LEU A 492 10.78 2.50 6.59
C LEU A 492 10.71 1.95 5.17
N TYR A 493 11.27 0.75 4.92
CA TYR A 493 11.33 0.17 3.60
C TYR A 493 9.94 -0.19 3.05
N SER A 494 9.00 -0.60 3.91
CA SER A 494 7.61 -0.80 3.47
C SER A 494 6.93 0.50 3.04
N ASN A 495 7.19 1.61 3.73
CA ASN A 495 6.68 2.92 3.32
C ASN A 495 7.35 3.44 2.03
N LEU A 496 8.65 3.18 1.84
CA LEU A 496 9.35 3.51 0.59
C LEU A 496 8.83 2.68 -0.59
N TYR A 497 8.54 1.40 -0.36
CA TYR A 497 7.84 0.57 -1.34
C TYR A 497 6.48 1.18 -1.72
N ARG A 498 5.64 1.54 -0.74
CA ARG A 498 4.34 2.19 -1.00
C ARG A 498 4.47 3.53 -1.73
N LEU A 499 5.49 4.31 -1.39
CA LEU A 499 5.80 5.58 -2.07
C LEU A 499 6.05 5.36 -3.56
N HIS A 500 6.69 4.26 -3.95
CA HIS A 500 7.07 3.97 -5.34
C HIS A 500 6.18 2.95 -6.05
N LEU A 501 5.02 2.60 -5.48
CA LEU A 501 3.97 1.89 -6.23
C LEU A 501 3.25 2.82 -7.21
N TYR A 502 3.01 4.07 -6.79
CA TYR A 502 2.25 5.06 -7.54
C TYR A 502 3.11 6.28 -7.86
N PRO A 503 2.83 7.03 -8.95
CA PRO A 503 1.87 6.70 -10.01
C PRO A 503 2.30 5.47 -10.82
N ASN A 504 1.35 4.79 -11.47
CA ASN A 504 1.62 3.61 -12.30
C ASN A 504 2.00 4.01 -13.72
N SER A 505 2.84 3.23 -14.39
CA SER A 505 2.99 3.33 -15.85
C SER A 505 1.65 3.04 -16.53
N GLY A 506 1.42 3.71 -17.65
CA GLY A 506 0.24 3.49 -18.51
C GLY A 506 0.63 3.43 -19.98
N HIS A 507 1.87 3.03 -20.27
CA HIS A 507 2.48 3.02 -21.59
C HIS A 507 3.19 1.69 -21.82
N GLU A 508 3.34 1.31 -23.08
CA GLU A 508 3.83 0.01 -23.50
C GLU A 508 4.95 0.19 -24.55
N ASN A 509 5.88 -0.76 -24.62
CA ASN A 509 6.91 -0.76 -25.65
C ASN A 509 6.40 -1.53 -26.88
N VAL A 510 6.09 -0.82 -27.96
CA VAL A 510 5.69 -1.44 -29.24
C VAL A 510 6.89 -1.79 -30.13
N GLY A 511 8.10 -1.36 -29.72
CA GLY A 511 9.37 -1.64 -30.38
C GLY A 511 10.05 -2.89 -29.82
N SER A 512 11.39 -2.86 -29.75
CA SER A 512 12.19 -3.96 -29.20
C SER A 512 12.83 -3.57 -27.86
N ALA A 513 13.43 -4.52 -27.14
CA ALA A 513 14.18 -4.23 -25.92
C ALA A 513 15.40 -3.31 -26.19
N SER A 514 16.07 -3.48 -27.33
CA SER A 514 17.25 -2.68 -27.71
C SER A 514 16.92 -1.34 -28.36
N ALA A 515 15.72 -1.21 -28.95
CA ALA A 515 15.23 0.00 -29.58
C ALA A 515 13.75 0.19 -29.19
N PRO A 516 13.49 0.75 -27.99
CA PRO A 516 12.13 0.88 -27.51
C PRO A 516 11.36 1.98 -28.25
N ASP A 517 10.10 1.70 -28.58
CA ASP A 517 9.12 2.67 -29.11
C ASP A 517 7.97 2.76 -28.10
N TRP A 518 7.98 3.79 -27.27
CA TRP A 518 7.03 3.96 -26.19
C TRP A 518 5.74 4.58 -26.71
N ARG A 519 4.62 3.87 -26.54
CA ARG A 519 3.30 4.36 -26.90
C ARG A 519 2.29 4.03 -25.82
N TYR A 520 1.15 4.70 -25.85
CA TYR A 520 0.06 4.42 -24.93
C TYR A 520 -1.31 4.53 -25.59
N ALA A 521 -2.22 3.67 -25.18
CA ALA A 521 -3.64 3.86 -25.43
C ALA A 521 -4.16 4.97 -24.51
N SER A 522 -4.59 6.09 -25.08
CA SER A 522 -4.95 7.28 -24.30
C SER A 522 -6.22 7.06 -23.48
N GLN A 523 -6.05 6.99 -22.16
CA GLN A 523 -7.12 6.95 -21.17
C GLN A 523 -7.48 8.34 -20.61
N ASN A 524 -6.87 9.41 -21.13
CA ASN A 524 -6.99 10.79 -20.65
C ASN A 524 -8.33 11.43 -21.08
N SER A 525 -9.42 10.90 -20.52
CA SER A 525 -10.80 11.30 -20.79
C SER A 525 -11.56 11.45 -19.47
N TRP A 526 -12.60 12.28 -19.49
CA TRP A 526 -13.61 12.36 -18.42
C TRP A 526 -14.88 11.57 -18.76
N SER A 527 -14.89 10.85 -19.89
CA SER A 527 -16.01 9.97 -20.26
C SER A 527 -16.00 8.69 -19.41
N ASP A 528 -17.18 8.24 -19.04
CA ASP A 528 -17.40 6.95 -18.37
C ASP A 528 -17.64 5.81 -19.40
N ASP A 529 -17.77 6.16 -20.68
CA ASP A 529 -18.00 5.31 -21.84
C ASP A 529 -16.78 5.35 -22.78
N ASN A 530 -15.69 4.69 -22.38
CA ASN A 530 -14.44 4.61 -23.17
C ASN A 530 -13.98 3.15 -23.42
N ILE A 531 -14.90 2.20 -23.42
CA ILE A 531 -14.59 0.76 -23.56
C ILE A 531 -14.74 0.21 -24.98
N ASP A 532 -14.83 1.10 -25.97
CA ASP A 532 -14.97 0.69 -27.37
C ASP A 532 -13.73 -0.07 -27.86
N GLY A 533 -13.98 -1.18 -28.53
CA GLY A 533 -12.94 -2.05 -29.06
C GLY A 533 -13.52 -3.32 -29.68
N SER A 534 -12.69 -4.00 -30.45
CA SER A 534 -12.96 -5.36 -30.90
C SER A 534 -12.55 -6.39 -29.84
N ALA A 535 -12.71 -7.68 -30.14
CA ALA A 535 -12.20 -8.74 -29.28
C ALA A 535 -10.66 -8.78 -29.20
N VAL A 536 -9.95 -8.07 -30.09
CA VAL A 536 -8.48 -8.16 -30.23
C VAL A 536 -7.75 -6.82 -30.16
N ARG A 537 -8.46 -5.68 -30.20
CA ARG A 537 -7.83 -4.35 -30.23
C ARG A 537 -8.74 -3.22 -29.75
N SER A 538 -8.18 -2.33 -28.91
CA SER A 538 -8.83 -1.14 -28.36
C SER A 538 -9.00 -0.07 -29.44
N PHE A 539 -10.07 0.71 -29.36
CA PHE A 539 -10.26 1.89 -30.22
C PHE A 539 -9.84 3.20 -29.53
N ALA A 540 -9.24 3.11 -28.35
CA ALA A 540 -8.59 4.24 -27.72
C ALA A 540 -7.48 4.82 -28.64
N PRO A 541 -7.36 6.15 -28.78
CA PRO A 541 -6.31 6.76 -29.57
C PRO A 541 -4.93 6.37 -29.05
N ILE A 542 -4.09 5.83 -29.93
CA ILE A 542 -2.69 5.53 -29.60
C ILE A 542 -1.87 6.81 -29.74
N ARG A 543 -1.04 7.09 -28.74
CA ARG A 543 -0.19 8.28 -28.65
C ARG A 543 1.25 7.89 -28.36
N ASP A 544 2.18 8.72 -28.80
CA ASP A 544 3.61 8.51 -28.56
C ASP A 544 4.00 8.99 -27.16
N GLY A 545 4.98 8.34 -26.56
CA GLY A 545 5.58 8.72 -25.28
C GLY A 545 5.16 7.84 -24.11
N ARG A 546 5.61 8.26 -22.92
CA ARG A 546 5.36 7.57 -21.65
C ARG A 546 4.35 8.35 -20.83
N VAL A 547 3.24 7.71 -20.47
CA VAL A 547 2.22 8.28 -19.58
C VAL A 547 2.24 7.55 -18.23
N TYR A 548 1.89 8.28 -17.17
CA TYR A 548 1.68 7.74 -15.83
C TYR A 548 0.27 8.07 -15.35
N VAL A 549 -0.35 7.17 -14.60
CA VAL A 549 -1.75 7.27 -14.13
C VAL A 549 -1.85 6.91 -12.64
N ASN A 550 -3.07 6.85 -12.08
CA ASN A 550 -3.34 6.42 -10.71
C ASN A 550 -2.65 7.33 -9.66
N ASN A 551 -2.94 8.64 -9.70
CA ASN A 551 -2.40 9.59 -8.73
C ASN A 551 -3.39 10.68 -8.34
N GLY A 552 -3.52 10.88 -7.03
CA GLY A 552 -4.16 12.03 -6.44
C GLY A 552 -3.15 13.11 -6.10
N LEU A 553 -3.00 14.11 -6.98
CA LEU A 553 -2.09 15.22 -6.71
C LEU A 553 -2.52 16.03 -5.49
N TRP A 554 -3.81 16.01 -5.13
CA TRP A 554 -4.26 16.60 -3.86
C TRP A 554 -3.58 15.93 -2.66
N ASP A 555 -3.30 14.64 -2.68
CA ASP A 555 -2.64 13.87 -1.61
C ASP A 555 -1.12 14.02 -1.69
N THR A 556 -0.57 13.65 -2.85
CA THR A 556 0.85 13.33 -3.04
C THR A 556 1.77 14.55 -3.03
N PHE A 557 1.28 15.75 -3.37
CA PHE A 557 2.12 16.96 -3.46
C PHE A 557 2.78 17.35 -2.12
N ARG A 558 2.26 16.86 -0.99
CA ARG A 558 2.72 17.23 0.35
C ARG A 558 4.05 16.60 0.71
N THR A 559 4.24 15.33 0.36
CA THR A 559 5.37 14.52 0.82
C THR A 559 5.90 13.60 -0.26
N ALA A 560 5.05 12.97 -1.07
CA ALA A 560 5.49 12.02 -2.09
C ALA A 560 6.30 12.71 -3.21
N TRP A 561 5.80 13.80 -3.81
CA TRP A 561 6.56 14.54 -4.84
C TRP A 561 7.87 15.15 -4.32
N PRO A 562 7.89 15.79 -3.12
CA PRO A 562 9.14 16.18 -2.49
C PRO A 562 10.11 15.02 -2.25
N ALA A 563 9.61 13.83 -1.92
CA ALA A 563 10.42 12.63 -1.71
C ALA A 563 10.97 12.07 -3.02
N TYR A 564 10.17 12.02 -4.10
CA TYR A 564 10.68 11.65 -5.43
C TYR A 564 11.79 12.60 -5.87
N ALA A 565 11.60 13.91 -5.72
CA ALA A 565 12.63 14.89 -6.07
C ALA A 565 13.93 14.74 -5.24
N LEU A 566 13.86 14.14 -4.05
CA LEU A 566 15.00 13.94 -3.16
C LEU A 566 15.71 12.59 -3.39
N PHE A 567 14.95 11.50 -3.43
CA PHE A 567 15.48 10.13 -3.49
C PHE A 567 15.61 9.59 -4.92
N ALA A 568 14.89 10.19 -5.87
CA ALA A 568 14.72 9.65 -7.20
C ALA A 568 14.48 10.77 -8.24
N PRO A 569 15.41 11.76 -8.37
CA PRO A 569 15.16 12.95 -9.19
C PRO A 569 14.94 12.64 -10.67
N ASP A 570 15.66 11.67 -11.25
CA ASP A 570 15.47 11.28 -12.66
C ASP A 570 14.10 10.64 -12.89
N ASP A 571 13.70 9.74 -11.98
CA ASP A 571 12.38 9.12 -11.98
C ASP A 571 11.29 10.20 -11.83
N ALA A 572 11.47 11.15 -10.89
CA ALA A 572 10.57 12.28 -10.68
C ALA A 572 10.40 13.11 -11.96
N GLY A 573 11.48 13.33 -12.71
CA GLY A 573 11.46 13.99 -14.01
C GLY A 573 10.58 13.29 -15.03
N ALA A 574 10.79 11.99 -15.21
CA ALA A 574 9.99 11.16 -16.10
C ALA A 574 8.51 11.12 -15.69
N LEU A 575 8.23 11.04 -14.38
CA LEU A 575 6.88 11.10 -13.85
C LEU A 575 6.18 12.43 -14.18
N VAL A 576 6.85 13.57 -13.99
CA VAL A 576 6.31 14.88 -14.38
C VAL A 576 6.02 14.90 -15.88
N GLN A 577 6.97 14.46 -16.71
CA GLN A 577 6.78 14.44 -18.16
C GLN A 577 5.57 13.61 -18.56
N GLY A 578 5.33 12.45 -17.95
CA GLY A 578 4.15 11.65 -18.28
C GLY A 578 2.81 12.29 -17.89
N PHE A 579 2.77 13.11 -16.84
CA PHE A 579 1.59 13.95 -16.57
C PHE A 579 1.43 15.09 -17.58
N LEU A 580 2.52 15.57 -18.19
CA LEU A 580 2.43 16.51 -19.31
C LEU A 580 1.92 15.82 -20.57
N GLU A 581 2.27 14.56 -20.82
CA GLU A 581 1.64 13.76 -21.89
C GLU A 581 0.12 13.62 -21.70
N GLN A 582 -0.35 13.48 -20.44
CA GLN A 582 -1.79 13.55 -20.17
C GLN A 582 -2.40 14.88 -20.60
N SER A 583 -1.70 15.99 -20.32
CA SER A 583 -2.14 17.32 -20.73
C SER A 583 -2.12 17.52 -22.23
N ARG A 584 -1.20 16.90 -22.97
CA ARG A 584 -1.18 16.94 -24.45
C ARG A 584 -2.34 16.16 -25.05
N ALA A 585 -2.65 15.00 -24.47
CA ALA A 585 -3.71 14.13 -24.97
C ALA A 585 -5.13 14.64 -24.65
N GLY A 586 -5.39 15.00 -23.39
CA GLY A 586 -6.73 15.40 -22.91
C GLY A 586 -6.87 16.89 -22.58
N GLY A 587 -5.81 17.69 -22.79
CA GLY A 587 -5.83 19.13 -22.64
C GLY A 587 -5.60 19.64 -21.21
N TRP A 588 -5.57 18.78 -20.19
CA TRP A 588 -5.36 19.15 -18.79
C TRP A 588 -4.47 18.14 -18.07
N VAL A 589 -3.72 18.61 -17.08
CA VAL A 589 -3.12 17.70 -16.08
C VAL A 589 -4.22 17.27 -15.12
N ALA A 590 -4.33 15.97 -14.86
CA ALA A 590 -5.33 15.43 -13.95
C ALA A 590 -5.16 16.00 -12.52
N ARG A 591 -6.29 16.27 -11.83
CA ARG A 591 -6.26 16.51 -10.38
C ARG A 591 -6.12 15.20 -9.61
N TRP A 592 -6.93 14.24 -10.06
CA TRP A 592 -6.91 12.84 -9.70
C TRP A 592 -6.99 12.05 -11.00
N SER A 593 -6.05 11.12 -11.19
CA SER A 593 -6.02 10.20 -12.34
C SER A 593 -6.31 8.79 -11.87
N SER A 594 -7.25 8.07 -12.49
CA SER A 594 -7.53 6.65 -12.20
C SER A 594 -8.36 5.94 -13.29
N PRO A 595 -7.88 5.74 -14.52
CA PRO A 595 -6.66 6.29 -15.10
C PRO A 595 -6.89 7.65 -15.77
N GLY A 596 -8.11 7.93 -16.23
CA GLY A 596 -8.50 9.24 -16.78
C GLY A 596 -8.81 10.26 -15.69
N TYR A 597 -9.54 11.31 -16.05
CA TYR A 597 -9.81 12.43 -15.14
C TYR A 597 -10.93 12.09 -14.16
N ALA A 598 -10.60 11.77 -12.91
CA ALA A 598 -11.59 11.50 -11.88
C ALA A 598 -11.97 12.78 -11.10
N ASP A 599 -13.26 12.98 -10.83
CA ASP A 599 -13.75 14.15 -10.08
C ASP A 599 -13.66 13.91 -8.56
N LEU A 600 -12.44 13.75 -8.06
CA LEU A 600 -12.16 13.59 -6.64
C LEU A 600 -11.26 14.70 -6.10
N MET A 601 -11.49 15.04 -4.83
CA MET A 601 -10.77 16.09 -4.10
C MET A 601 -10.84 17.46 -4.80
N VAL A 602 -9.94 18.39 -4.44
CA VAL A 602 -9.99 19.80 -4.86
C VAL A 602 -8.63 20.34 -5.25
N GLY A 603 -8.61 21.46 -5.98
CA GLY A 603 -7.38 22.19 -6.29
C GLY A 603 -6.53 21.56 -7.39
N THR A 604 -5.58 22.34 -7.91
CA THR A 604 -4.64 21.93 -8.98
C THR A 604 -3.24 21.79 -8.39
N SER A 605 -3.04 20.77 -7.55
CA SER A 605 -1.79 20.58 -6.82
C SER A 605 -0.59 20.15 -7.69
N SER A 606 -0.84 19.73 -8.94
CA SER A 606 0.19 19.62 -10.00
C SER A 606 1.08 20.86 -10.05
N ASP A 607 0.46 22.04 -9.94
CA ASP A 607 1.14 23.33 -10.04
C ASP A 607 2.23 23.46 -8.97
N VAL A 608 2.00 22.89 -7.77
CA VAL A 608 2.95 22.93 -6.65
C VAL A 608 4.02 21.86 -6.83
N ALA A 609 3.62 20.63 -7.15
CA ALA A 609 4.54 19.50 -7.31
C ALA A 609 5.58 19.76 -8.40
N PHE A 610 5.15 20.20 -9.58
CA PHE A 610 6.05 20.42 -10.72
C PHE A 610 6.94 21.64 -10.51
N ALA A 611 6.45 22.65 -9.79
CA ALA A 611 7.24 23.82 -9.41
C ALA A 611 8.35 23.46 -8.43
N ASP A 612 8.02 22.64 -7.43
CA ASP A 612 8.98 22.18 -6.44
C ASP A 612 10.08 21.33 -7.10
N ALA A 613 9.69 20.39 -7.98
CA ALA A 613 10.63 19.60 -8.77
C ALA A 613 11.58 20.50 -9.59
N TRP A 614 11.04 21.45 -10.36
CA TRP A 614 11.84 22.40 -11.14
C TRP A 614 12.80 23.21 -10.28
N LEU A 615 12.32 23.75 -9.15
CA LEU A 615 13.13 24.59 -8.26
C LEU A 615 14.26 23.81 -7.57
N LYS A 616 14.07 22.50 -7.36
CA LYS A 616 15.08 21.58 -6.83
C LYS A 616 16.05 21.05 -7.90
N GLY A 617 15.86 21.43 -9.17
CA GLY A 617 16.75 21.05 -10.26
C GLY A 617 16.45 19.69 -10.88
N VAL A 618 15.26 19.13 -10.66
CA VAL A 618 14.79 17.93 -11.37
C VAL A 618 14.76 18.21 -12.87
N GLN A 619 15.36 17.31 -13.65
CA GLN A 619 15.43 17.39 -15.12
C GLN A 619 14.47 16.36 -15.75
N GLY A 620 14.55 16.15 -17.08
CA GLY A 620 13.76 15.10 -17.74
C GLY A 620 12.32 15.46 -18.11
N PHE A 621 11.90 16.72 -17.92
CA PHE A 621 10.60 17.22 -18.38
C PHE A 621 10.71 18.62 -18.98
N ASP A 622 9.71 19.05 -19.75
CA ASP A 622 9.63 20.42 -20.28
C ASP A 622 9.01 21.40 -19.24
N PRO A 623 9.82 22.28 -18.61
CA PRO A 623 9.30 23.24 -17.64
C PRO A 623 8.42 24.33 -18.27
N VAL A 624 8.58 24.62 -19.56
CA VAL A 624 7.72 25.57 -20.28
C VAL A 624 6.33 24.99 -20.40
N GLU A 625 6.22 23.73 -20.78
CA GLU A 625 4.95 23.05 -20.88
C GLU A 625 4.27 22.90 -19.52
N ALA A 626 5.02 22.52 -18.48
CA ALA A 626 4.52 22.49 -17.11
C ALA A 626 3.95 23.85 -16.67
N TYR A 627 4.65 24.95 -17.00
CA TYR A 627 4.17 26.29 -16.74
C TYR A 627 2.91 26.65 -17.55
N VAL A 628 2.84 26.26 -18.81
CA VAL A 628 1.64 26.47 -19.66
C VAL A 628 0.43 25.74 -19.08
N ALA A 629 0.60 24.50 -18.64
CA ALA A 629 -0.44 23.73 -17.96
C ALA A 629 -0.90 24.41 -16.65
N ALA A 630 0.05 24.84 -15.80
CA ALA A 630 -0.26 25.56 -14.57
C ALA A 630 -0.96 26.90 -14.82
N ARG A 631 -0.59 27.61 -15.89
CA ARG A 631 -1.27 28.84 -16.31
C ARG A 631 -2.70 28.55 -16.73
N LYS A 632 -2.92 27.51 -17.55
CA LYS A 632 -4.26 27.07 -17.96
C LYS A 632 -5.13 26.76 -16.74
N ASN A 633 -4.60 26.00 -15.78
CA ASN A 633 -5.20 25.73 -14.47
C ASN A 633 -5.63 27.00 -13.72
N ALA A 634 -4.95 28.13 -13.90
CA ALA A 634 -5.22 29.37 -13.17
C ALA A 634 -6.06 30.40 -13.95
N THR A 635 -6.23 30.25 -15.26
CA THR A 635 -6.84 31.29 -16.12
C THR A 635 -7.95 30.81 -17.03
N VAL A 636 -8.13 29.51 -17.21
CA VAL A 636 -9.16 28.95 -18.10
C VAL A 636 -10.24 28.29 -17.26
N VAL A 637 -11.50 28.65 -17.51
CA VAL A 637 -12.65 27.96 -16.90
C VAL A 637 -12.66 26.54 -17.44
N ALA A 638 -12.65 25.56 -16.54
CA ALA A 638 -12.70 24.16 -16.92
C ALA A 638 -14.03 23.87 -17.66
N PRO A 639 -13.99 23.12 -18.77
CA PRO A 639 -15.21 22.76 -19.50
C PRO A 639 -16.08 21.77 -18.73
N ASP A 640 -15.48 21.04 -17.79
CA ASP A 640 -16.10 19.95 -17.05
C ASP A 640 -15.58 19.88 -15.60
N ARG A 641 -16.35 19.27 -14.70
CA ARG A 641 -16.05 19.17 -13.26
C ARG A 641 -14.78 18.36 -12.94
N HIS A 642 -14.38 17.41 -13.78
CA HIS A 642 -13.26 16.50 -13.53
C HIS A 642 -11.88 17.20 -13.62
N VAL A 643 -11.78 18.33 -14.34
CA VAL A 643 -10.50 19.02 -14.61
C VAL A 643 -10.48 20.47 -14.12
N GLY A 644 -9.28 21.07 -14.07
CA GLY A 644 -9.07 22.48 -13.73
C GLY A 644 -9.59 22.88 -12.34
N ARG A 645 -9.89 24.16 -12.12
CA ARG A 645 -10.33 24.68 -10.81
C ARG A 645 -11.84 24.89 -10.76
N LYS A 646 -12.52 24.13 -9.88
CA LYS A 646 -13.95 24.32 -9.57
C LYS A 646 -14.26 25.77 -9.13
N GLY A 647 -15.37 26.31 -9.65
CA GLY A 647 -15.83 27.66 -9.34
C GLY A 647 -14.98 28.80 -9.93
N MET A 648 -14.11 28.55 -10.91
CA MET A 648 -13.23 29.58 -11.48
C MET A 648 -13.99 30.75 -12.13
N ALA A 649 -15.10 30.47 -12.82
CA ALA A 649 -15.89 31.47 -13.54
C ALA A 649 -16.30 32.65 -12.64
N ARG A 650 -16.55 32.40 -11.35
CA ARG A 650 -16.95 33.42 -10.36
C ARG A 650 -15.78 33.85 -9.47
N SER A 651 -14.97 32.90 -9.01
CA SER A 651 -13.91 33.16 -8.03
C SER A 651 -12.76 34.04 -8.54
N THR A 652 -12.56 34.10 -9.86
CA THR A 652 -11.57 34.98 -10.47
C THR A 652 -11.87 36.44 -10.15
N PHE A 653 -13.14 36.85 -10.23
CA PHE A 653 -13.61 38.20 -9.94
C PHE A 653 -13.80 38.46 -8.45
N ARG A 654 -14.38 37.50 -7.72
CA ARG A 654 -14.71 37.66 -6.29
C ARG A 654 -13.51 37.64 -5.35
N GLY A 655 -12.40 37.02 -5.76
CA GLY A 655 -11.25 36.78 -4.87
C GLY A 655 -11.33 35.48 -4.07
N TYR A 656 -12.49 34.82 -4.03
CA TYR A 656 -12.74 33.56 -3.33
C TYR A 656 -13.78 32.71 -4.09
N ALA A 657 -13.82 31.41 -3.83
CA ALA A 657 -14.97 30.60 -4.23
C ALA A 657 -16.05 30.73 -3.16
N ASP A 658 -17.26 31.08 -3.59
CA ASP A 658 -18.42 31.18 -2.72
C ASP A 658 -19.08 29.82 -2.46
N THR A 659 -19.99 29.81 -1.52
CA THR A 659 -20.68 28.61 -1.00
C THR A 659 -21.55 27.87 -2.01
N ASP A 660 -21.82 28.44 -3.19
CA ASP A 660 -22.49 27.70 -4.27
C ASP A 660 -21.54 26.64 -4.88
N THR A 661 -20.23 26.78 -4.66
CA THR A 661 -19.24 25.76 -5.02
C THR A 661 -19.10 24.76 -3.88
N HIS A 662 -19.38 23.48 -4.15
CA HIS A 662 -19.15 22.41 -3.18
C HIS A 662 -17.69 22.43 -2.67
N GLU A 663 -17.51 22.32 -1.35
CA GLU A 663 -16.23 22.45 -0.64
C GLU A 663 -15.49 23.80 -0.76
N ALA A 664 -16.20 24.89 -1.11
CA ALA A 664 -15.64 26.24 -1.30
C ALA A 664 -14.69 26.72 -0.18
N CYS A 665 -14.92 26.28 1.06
CA CYS A 665 -14.20 26.75 2.24
C CYS A 665 -13.42 25.65 3.01
N ARG A 666 -13.12 24.49 2.42
CA ARG A 666 -12.13 23.59 3.06
C ARG A 666 -10.79 24.32 3.18
N GLY A 667 -10.44 24.62 4.43
CA GLY A 667 -9.64 25.77 4.83
C GLY A 667 -8.14 25.65 4.53
N ARG A 668 -7.47 26.81 4.53
CA ARG A 668 -6.01 26.99 4.45
C ARG A 668 -5.32 26.56 3.14
N TRP A 669 -5.89 25.67 2.33
CA TRP A 669 -5.22 25.12 1.14
C TRP A 669 -5.42 25.91 -0.15
N ARG A 670 -6.54 26.64 -0.30
CA ARG A 670 -6.67 27.64 -1.39
C ARG A 670 -5.57 28.71 -1.31
N ALA A 671 -5.03 28.97 -0.11
CA ALA A 671 -3.87 29.83 0.11
C ALA A 671 -2.59 29.39 -0.55
N ARG A 672 -2.39 28.08 -0.68
CA ARG A 672 -1.22 27.49 -1.33
C ARG A 672 -1.42 27.21 -2.81
N SER A 673 -2.66 27.01 -3.28
CA SER A 673 -2.95 26.82 -4.72
C SER A 673 -3.25 28.12 -5.49
N THR A 674 -3.63 29.23 -4.83
CA THR A 674 -3.58 30.56 -5.48
C THR A 674 -2.20 31.21 -5.44
N THR A 675 -1.27 30.70 -4.62
CA THR A 675 0.17 31.06 -4.61
C THR A 675 1.03 30.16 -5.51
N SER A 676 0.49 29.05 -6.06
CA SER A 676 1.30 27.97 -6.64
C SER A 676 1.93 28.28 -8.00
N VAL A 677 1.45 29.26 -8.76
CA VAL A 677 2.24 29.78 -9.88
C VAL A 677 3.30 30.71 -9.27
N SER A 678 4.31 30.13 -8.62
CA SER A 678 5.34 30.91 -7.96
C SER A 678 5.86 31.97 -8.94
N PRO A 679 6.01 33.24 -8.52
CA PRO A 679 6.65 34.25 -9.35
C PRO A 679 8.10 33.88 -9.72
N THR A 680 8.65 32.80 -9.15
CA THR A 680 9.98 32.26 -9.47
C THR A 680 10.05 31.46 -10.77
N TRP A 681 8.96 30.89 -11.30
CA TRP A 681 8.97 30.19 -12.60
C TRP A 681 9.53 31.09 -13.72
N PRO A 682 9.08 32.36 -13.85
CA PRO A 682 9.70 33.31 -14.77
C PRO A 682 11.08 33.85 -14.34
N MET A 683 11.44 33.85 -13.04
CA MET A 683 12.67 34.51 -12.56
C MET A 683 13.96 33.76 -12.93
N ARG A 684 13.93 32.44 -13.11
CA ARG A 684 15.10 31.63 -13.50
C ARG A 684 15.26 31.42 -15.00
N TRP A 685 14.42 32.03 -15.83
CA TRP A 685 14.61 32.00 -17.29
C TRP A 685 15.95 32.65 -17.66
N PRO A 686 16.88 31.95 -18.33
CA PRO A 686 18.13 32.55 -18.76
C PRO A 686 17.85 33.73 -19.69
N ARG A 687 18.38 34.91 -19.38
CA ARG A 687 18.47 36.07 -20.29
C ARG A 687 19.28 35.78 -21.58
N ARG A 688 19.60 34.53 -21.90
CA ARG A 688 20.61 34.09 -22.88
C ARG A 688 20.08 33.64 -24.25
N ARG A 689 18.82 33.92 -24.62
CA ARG A 689 18.42 33.93 -26.04
C ARG A 689 18.18 35.37 -26.48
N LYS A 690 19.13 35.91 -27.25
CA LYS A 690 18.94 37.14 -28.05
C LYS A 690 17.83 36.85 -29.07
N GLN A 691 16.58 37.08 -28.69
CA GLN A 691 15.50 37.33 -29.66
C GLN A 691 15.59 38.79 -30.12
N PRO A 692 15.26 39.11 -31.39
CA PRO A 692 15.33 40.47 -31.90
C PRO A 692 14.44 41.40 -31.07
N ARG A 693 15.01 42.54 -30.66
CA ARG A 693 14.32 43.58 -29.90
C ARG A 693 13.18 44.17 -30.73
N ARG A 694 11.94 43.72 -30.50
CA ARG A 694 10.68 44.50 -30.58
C ARG A 694 9.46 43.60 -30.29
N ALA A 695 9.36 43.09 -29.05
CA ALA A 695 8.10 42.62 -28.46
C ALA A 695 8.20 42.51 -26.91
N SER A 696 7.74 43.55 -26.22
CA SER A 696 7.25 43.59 -24.83
C SER A 696 8.03 42.86 -23.71
N VAL A 697 8.87 43.61 -22.99
CA VAL A 697 9.34 43.29 -21.62
C VAL A 697 8.22 43.45 -20.56
N THR A 698 7.03 43.90 -20.96
CA THR A 698 5.85 44.17 -20.12
C THR A 698 5.05 42.92 -19.72
N ARG A 699 5.01 41.86 -20.56
CA ARG A 699 4.16 40.68 -20.34
C ARG A 699 4.56 39.80 -19.13
N PRO A 700 5.86 39.51 -18.86
CA PRO A 700 6.25 38.68 -17.71
C PRO A 700 6.00 39.37 -16.36
N ARG A 701 6.26 40.68 -16.26
CA ARG A 701 6.04 41.47 -15.04
C ARG A 701 4.56 41.55 -14.64
N LEU A 702 3.67 41.66 -15.62
CA LEU A 702 2.21 41.66 -15.39
C LEU A 702 1.72 40.28 -14.92
N CYS A 703 2.24 39.19 -15.48
CA CYS A 703 1.87 37.84 -15.04
C CYS A 703 2.31 37.60 -13.58
N ILE A 704 3.54 37.99 -13.25
CA ILE A 704 4.09 37.94 -11.89
C ILE A 704 3.23 38.74 -10.90
N SER A 705 2.84 39.97 -11.26
CA SER A 705 2.04 40.84 -10.37
C SER A 705 0.62 40.32 -10.16
N VAL A 706 -0.02 39.75 -11.20
CA VAL A 706 -1.34 39.14 -11.10
C VAL A 706 -1.32 37.92 -10.18
N ILE A 707 -0.29 37.06 -10.31
CA ILE A 707 -0.19 35.88 -9.44
C ILE A 707 0.14 36.29 -8.00
N ALA A 708 1.09 37.22 -7.80
CA ALA A 708 1.43 37.73 -6.47
C ALA A 708 0.24 38.37 -5.75
N ARG A 709 -0.67 39.05 -6.47
CA ARG A 709 -1.92 39.56 -5.88
C ARG A 709 -2.91 38.43 -5.55
N ARG A 710 -2.99 37.39 -6.39
CA ARG A 710 -3.84 36.21 -6.15
C ARG A 710 -3.35 35.36 -4.97
N ALA A 711 -2.04 35.38 -4.71
CA ALA A 711 -1.42 34.72 -3.55
C ALA A 711 -1.94 35.21 -2.19
N ILE A 712 -2.41 36.46 -2.09
CA ILE A 712 -2.86 37.10 -0.83
C ILE A 712 -4.37 36.90 -0.57
N ARG A 713 -5.10 36.30 -1.53
CA ARG A 713 -6.54 35.99 -1.42
C ARG A 713 -7.00 35.18 -0.20
N PRO A 714 -6.17 34.40 0.51
CA PRO A 714 -6.55 33.76 1.78
C PRO A 714 -7.07 34.72 2.84
N CYS A 715 -6.64 35.98 2.80
CA CYS A 715 -7.17 37.03 3.67
C CYS A 715 -8.68 37.28 3.44
N SER A 716 -9.19 37.03 2.22
CA SER A 716 -10.61 37.27 1.88
C SER A 716 -11.60 36.31 2.53
N ILE A 717 -11.14 35.16 3.06
CA ILE A 717 -11.97 34.18 3.77
C ILE A 717 -11.66 34.14 5.29
N ARG A 718 -10.82 35.06 5.77
CA ARG A 718 -10.52 35.23 7.18
C ARG A 718 -11.46 36.28 7.76
N ARG A 719 -12.34 35.87 8.67
CA ARG A 719 -13.27 36.79 9.33
C ARG A 719 -12.50 37.64 10.34
N SER A 720 -12.62 38.97 10.28
CA SER A 720 -12.06 39.88 11.28
C SER A 720 -12.58 39.50 12.67
N GLY A 721 -11.68 39.44 13.66
CA GLY A 721 -11.99 38.97 15.02
C GLY A 721 -12.08 37.44 15.20
N SER A 722 -11.89 36.64 14.14
CA SER A 722 -11.80 35.17 14.23
C SER A 722 -10.43 34.67 13.79
N SER A 723 -9.86 33.73 14.53
CA SER A 723 -8.62 33.04 14.13
C SER A 723 -8.85 31.99 13.03
N ARG A 724 -10.11 31.74 12.63
CA ARG A 724 -10.51 30.70 11.67
C ARG A 724 -10.98 31.29 10.33
N ALA A 725 -10.75 30.53 9.26
CA ALA A 725 -11.37 30.80 7.97
C ALA A 725 -12.86 30.43 8.02
N ALA A 726 -13.71 31.17 7.31
CA ALA A 726 -15.16 30.92 7.27
C ALA A 726 -15.71 31.02 5.83
N PRO A 727 -16.75 30.24 5.48
CA PRO A 727 -17.34 30.30 4.15
C PRO A 727 -18.01 31.65 3.90
N ARG A 728 -17.96 32.12 2.66
CA ARG A 728 -18.63 33.35 2.21
C ARG A 728 -19.62 33.04 1.11
N THR A 729 -20.80 33.64 1.19
CA THR A 729 -21.83 33.56 0.16
C THR A 729 -21.40 34.36 -1.08
N ALA A 730 -22.15 34.21 -2.17
CA ALA A 730 -21.97 34.99 -3.40
C ALA A 730 -22.04 36.52 -3.18
N THR A 731 -22.81 36.97 -2.19
CA THR A 731 -22.98 38.37 -1.78
C THR A 731 -21.89 38.87 -0.84
N GLY A 732 -20.94 38.01 -0.46
CA GLY A 732 -19.85 38.34 0.45
C GLY A 732 -20.18 38.24 1.93
N ALA A 733 -21.39 37.82 2.29
CA ALA A 733 -21.80 37.58 3.68
C ALA A 733 -21.14 36.32 4.26
N TRP A 734 -20.84 36.33 5.55
CA TRP A 734 -20.34 35.14 6.25
C TRP A 734 -21.48 34.18 6.55
N MET A 735 -21.27 32.90 6.26
CA MET A 735 -22.24 31.86 6.63
C MET A 735 -22.33 31.78 8.17
N ARG A 736 -23.53 31.90 8.74
CA ARG A 736 -23.73 31.75 10.19
C ARG A 736 -23.54 30.28 10.56
N HIS A 737 -22.80 30.00 11.65
CA HIS A 737 -22.71 28.65 12.21
C HIS A 737 -24.11 28.24 12.70
N GLY A 738 -24.89 27.53 11.87
CA GLY A 738 -26.25 27.13 12.23
C GLY A 738 -27.08 26.45 11.12
N THR A 739 -26.69 26.53 9.85
CA THR A 739 -27.46 25.91 8.75
C THR A 739 -26.57 25.03 7.88
N ILE A 740 -26.41 23.77 8.29
CA ILE A 740 -26.05 22.69 7.38
C ILE A 740 -27.37 22.04 6.96
N ARG A 741 -27.93 22.45 5.81
CA ARG A 741 -28.88 21.60 5.09
C ARG A 741 -28.06 20.72 4.16
N ALA A 742 -27.83 19.48 4.56
CA ALA A 742 -27.45 18.42 3.64
C ALA A 742 -28.74 17.97 2.93
N SER A 743 -28.90 18.34 1.66
CA SER A 743 -29.93 17.74 0.82
C SER A 743 -29.47 16.33 0.43
N GLY A 744 -30.17 15.31 0.94
CA GLY A 744 -30.16 13.95 0.37
C GLY A 744 -29.22 12.94 1.02
N ALA A 745 -29.32 12.73 2.33
CA ALA A 745 -29.11 11.42 2.98
C ALA A 745 -29.52 11.56 4.45
N THR A 746 -30.51 10.79 4.88
CA THR A 746 -30.94 10.76 6.28
C THR A 746 -29.86 10.08 7.11
N ILE A 747 -29.05 10.87 7.82
CA ILE A 747 -28.26 10.39 8.96
C ILE A 747 -28.88 11.05 10.19
N THR A 748 -29.57 10.26 11.01
CA THR A 748 -30.06 10.67 12.32
C THR A 748 -28.87 10.93 13.25
N PRO A 749 -28.75 12.12 13.88
CA PRO A 749 -27.70 12.38 14.85
C PRO A 749 -28.06 11.78 16.21
N ASN A 750 -27.15 10.98 16.76
CA ASN A 750 -27.18 10.46 18.12
C ASN A 750 -27.04 11.62 19.15
N PRO A 751 -27.99 11.84 20.07
CA PRO A 751 -27.94 12.95 21.02
C PRO A 751 -27.19 12.53 22.31
N ALA A 752 -25.86 12.50 22.28
CA ALA A 752 -25.06 12.23 23.49
C ALA A 752 -23.70 12.96 23.54
N ALA A 753 -23.54 14.10 22.85
CA ALA A 753 -22.34 14.93 22.98
C ALA A 753 -22.54 16.02 24.04
N GLY A 754 -22.36 15.64 25.31
CA GLY A 754 -22.22 16.57 26.43
C GLY A 754 -21.02 17.50 26.26
N ARG A 755 -21.16 18.75 26.71
CA ARG A 755 -20.16 19.82 26.61
C ARG A 755 -18.91 19.48 27.44
N LEU A 756 -17.78 19.19 26.80
CA LEU A 756 -16.47 19.17 27.44
C LEU A 756 -15.72 20.49 27.18
N ARG A 757 -15.43 21.24 28.26
CA ARG A 757 -14.51 22.38 28.25
C ARG A 757 -13.06 21.85 28.19
N SER A 758 -12.27 22.28 27.20
CA SER A 758 -10.84 21.93 27.10
C SER A 758 -9.98 22.75 28.08
N PRO A 759 -8.95 22.17 28.73
CA PRO A 759 -7.90 22.95 29.38
C PRO A 759 -6.98 23.55 28.30
N ARG A 760 -6.98 24.88 28.20
CA ARG A 760 -6.01 25.64 27.40
C ARG A 760 -4.72 25.79 28.22
N ARG A 761 -3.63 25.12 27.84
CA ARG A 761 -2.21 25.56 27.90
C ARG A 761 -1.30 24.34 27.94
N THR A 762 -0.62 24.05 26.81
CA THR A 762 0.81 23.60 26.72
C THR A 762 1.22 23.09 25.32
N MET A 763 0.31 22.81 24.38
CA MET A 763 0.68 22.32 23.03
C MET A 763 1.08 23.41 21.99
N GLY A 764 1.28 24.66 22.40
CA GLY A 764 1.45 25.79 21.48
C GLY A 764 2.87 26.02 20.91
N LYS A 765 3.90 25.26 21.34
CA LYS A 765 5.31 25.61 21.04
C LYS A 765 6.19 24.50 20.43
N ALA A 766 5.75 23.24 20.40
CA ALA A 766 6.61 22.14 19.92
C ALA A 766 6.62 21.97 18.39
N TRP A 767 5.48 22.19 17.71
CA TRP A 767 5.34 21.99 16.26
C TRP A 767 6.04 23.05 15.38
N PRO A 768 6.05 24.36 15.75
CA PRO A 768 6.78 25.37 14.98
C PRO A 768 8.30 25.14 14.97
N ARG A 769 8.84 24.61 16.08
CA ARG A 769 10.28 24.42 16.29
C ARG A 769 10.87 23.35 15.37
N CYS A 770 10.20 22.20 15.21
CA CYS A 770 10.62 21.16 14.26
C CYS A 770 10.64 21.62 12.79
N MET A 771 9.74 22.53 12.39
CA MET A 771 9.78 23.11 11.03
C MET A 771 10.89 24.14 10.88
N GLU A 772 11.18 24.93 11.92
CA GLU A 772 12.30 25.87 11.91
C GLU A 772 13.64 25.13 11.87
N ASP A 773 13.76 24.02 12.60
CA ASP A 773 14.95 23.16 12.63
C ASP A 773 15.15 22.43 11.29
N ALA A 774 14.08 21.91 10.67
CA ALA A 774 14.16 21.30 9.33
C ALA A 774 14.54 22.32 8.24
N GLN A 775 14.02 23.55 8.32
CA GLN A 775 14.39 24.62 7.40
C GLN A 775 15.81 25.17 7.68
N ALA A 776 16.27 25.16 8.93
CA ALA A 776 17.64 25.51 9.30
C ALA A 776 18.64 24.47 8.79
N TRP A 777 18.31 23.18 8.91
CA TRP A 777 19.09 22.09 8.34
C TRP A 777 19.17 22.17 6.81
N GLN A 778 18.05 22.40 6.14
CA GLN A 778 18.01 22.57 4.68
C GLN A 778 18.82 23.79 4.21
N ARG A 779 18.80 24.90 4.96
CA ARG A 779 19.60 26.10 4.68
C ARG A 779 21.10 25.88 4.92
N SER A 780 21.46 25.07 5.92
CA SER A 780 22.83 24.67 6.22
C SER A 780 23.41 23.81 5.09
N TRP A 781 22.67 22.79 4.65
CA TRP A 781 23.08 21.86 3.59
C TRP A 781 23.31 22.54 2.23
N ILE A 782 22.45 23.51 1.87
CA ILE A 782 22.61 24.31 0.64
C ILE A 782 23.86 25.21 0.71
N ARG A 783 24.29 25.63 1.91
CA ARG A 783 25.48 26.49 2.09
C ARG A 783 26.80 25.71 2.17
N SER A 784 26.77 24.44 2.59
CA SER A 784 27.96 23.60 2.75
C SER A 784 28.29 22.70 1.55
N SER A 785 27.45 22.70 0.52
CA SER A 785 27.71 21.94 -0.71
C SER A 785 28.80 22.62 -1.55
N PRO A 786 29.95 21.97 -1.82
CA PRO A 786 30.99 22.54 -2.67
C PRO A 786 30.48 22.65 -4.13
N PRO A 787 30.90 23.68 -4.88
CA PRO A 787 30.52 23.82 -6.29
C PRO A 787 31.06 22.65 -7.11
N PRO A 788 30.36 22.25 -8.20
CA PRO A 788 30.79 21.16 -9.06
C PRO A 788 32.19 21.46 -9.63
N ARG A 789 33.11 20.51 -9.49
CA ARG A 789 34.46 20.61 -10.06
C ARG A 789 34.37 20.64 -11.60
N PRO A 790 35.14 21.52 -12.27
CA PRO A 790 35.24 21.48 -13.73
C PRO A 790 35.94 20.18 -14.20
N PRO A 791 35.63 19.70 -15.41
CA PRO A 791 36.22 18.47 -15.94
C PRO A 791 37.74 18.64 -16.15
N ARG A 792 38.50 17.61 -15.79
CA ARG A 792 39.95 17.52 -16.07
C ARG A 792 40.17 17.31 -17.58
N PRO A 793 41.13 18.01 -18.22
CA PRO A 793 41.52 17.74 -19.60
C PRO A 793 42.56 16.61 -19.67
N GLY A 794 42.35 15.61 -20.54
CA GLY A 794 43.36 14.59 -20.83
C GLY A 794 42.84 13.27 -21.43
N SER A 795 42.78 13.23 -22.78
CA SER A 795 42.92 12.05 -23.67
C SER A 795 41.75 11.07 -23.87
N PRO A 796 41.62 10.44 -25.06
CA PRO A 796 41.60 11.03 -26.40
C PRO A 796 40.34 10.64 -27.19
N ALA A 797 39.97 11.47 -28.16
CA ALA A 797 38.84 11.26 -29.06
C ALA A 797 39.15 10.19 -30.12
N LEU A 798 38.26 9.21 -30.28
CA LEU A 798 38.15 8.39 -31.49
C LEU A 798 37.11 9.04 -32.41
N THR A 799 37.62 9.55 -33.52
CA THR A 799 36.95 10.20 -34.63
C THR A 799 36.10 9.21 -35.45
N ALA A 800 34.85 9.56 -35.73
CA ALA A 800 34.06 8.97 -36.82
C ALA A 800 34.24 9.82 -38.10
N PRO A 801 34.36 9.21 -39.31
CA PRO A 801 34.60 9.94 -40.55
C PRO A 801 33.32 10.55 -41.13
N PRO A 802 33.45 11.58 -42.00
CA PRO A 802 32.32 12.40 -42.43
C PRO A 802 31.54 11.81 -43.60
N SER A 803 30.25 12.11 -43.62
CA SER A 803 29.33 11.96 -44.75
C SER A 803 29.78 12.76 -45.98
N THR A 804 29.70 12.14 -47.16
CA THR A 804 29.62 12.85 -48.44
C THR A 804 28.47 12.31 -49.28
N ARG A 805 27.57 13.23 -49.64
CA ARG A 805 26.40 13.20 -50.55
C ARG A 805 25.13 12.51 -50.06
#